data_AF-A0A482W0J3-F1
#
_entry.id   AF-A0A482W0J3-F1
#
_cell.length_a   1.000
_cell.length_b   1.000
_cell.length_c   1.000
_cell.angle_alpha   90.00
_cell.angle_beta   90.00
_cell.angle_gamma   90.00
#
_symmetry.space_group_name_H-M   'P 1'
#
loop_
_entity.id
_entity.type
_entity.pdbx_description
1 polymer ?
#
loop_
_entity_poly.entity_id
_entity_poly.type
_entity_poly.pdbx_seq_one_letter_code
_entity_poly.pdbx_strand_id
1 'polypeptide(L)'
;MKSELVVGIDLGTTNSAVAIYRNNELKILENSAGNYTTPSFVYFADMENVSVGKNAKRMAAQKPEHGVYGKYLSKPNVNSLDTTSFSDIKRFIGRQFYEVESQQNLSYLPFIVENVNGEPMIFIEKYGIQESPEDISAHILQQIKKDIKIKLGEDVDKAVITVPAHFNVSQRKATLKAAEQAGFKVLKLLNEPTAAALNYFCENKDSIPEKKYYLVYDLGGGTFDVAILERTAENIDIISIDGDSFLGGHDFDNLIKNYICDSLEETHKSELNKRNLRRIANESVEVKEHLSTSESGSVILEGVIDIKDSIEIQLTRSQFEKMAANLFTRTIDIVDRCIKNSELTKDDISEIILAGGSTYIPKIQELLSNYFDGKQLNRTLHPEECVAKGAALQAAMLSKSSHQKIKEFKVTEVTPSSLGVGDVSYKMDFVIRRNTPIPTNASVTHATVTDNQAAINLKIYEGERMDVRKNICLGNFKITNLTPAPPGKCKIKIIMTIDANGILTVTAKEKLKENSKDLQIAYTKANRTYKLGRKGGDRVQEQLEDKRFMELAKIHEFLITYIAGVEYNMKNKKITSTERNELQRCFEIRKEIANGEDSEDKVKLMNLGVEMMQLCEPIVKKYNFKQMPRSAEIESKLKVRNLMGVTYDSDSDGDAEMEKHLKNSNLVVGIDLGTTNSGVALFKNGRVDMLENKDGDYITPSYVFINDKNTASVGKIAKYMAPNKPEHCIYDNVGGEPLVYIKEYSSYKSPIEISQLILNKIKNDVNTKLGTNVNKAVITVPAHFNVSQRKATLKAAEDAGFTVLKLLNEPTAAALNYYYECTDVTAPKTYSLVYDLGGGTFDVAVLERNGDNINIICVDGDSYLGGHDFDNIITNYVLKELKKKYNYDPHLDKRKMRLIRNQCIEAKEHLSVNTEVPLYFEGLVEKIGCAYVSLTRTQFEEMAADLFKRAMEIVDRCIQNIQLTKEDISEVILAGGSTRVPKIEEMLTEYFNGRAPKKILHPEQCVAKGAALQAAMLSKSPDQKIQEFKISEVTAASLGFGDVSDKMNIIIKKNTPIPATEAATFATVYNNQSAMVLKIYEGERTDVKKNVCLGTFKITNLTQAPPGKCKIKSVIKVDTNGILTVTASENLKDNARCLQIVYVKANKVEKRKSDIKDRQEDKNFEEIAKIHEYLVLYGSAVQYNFQNKKHKITPGHIDDFKKCDELQEQIRSAKKSKDKQKLLDLGRELMKICEPLAKKYDSVYDSDDERFQGARLVEDDTLNS
;
A
#
# COMPACT_ATOMS: atom_id res chain seq x y z
N MET A 1 -33.84 -36.87 45.28
CA MET A 1 -33.37 -36.91 43.87
C MET A 1 -31.84 -36.85 43.92
N LYS A 2 -31.11 -37.76 43.26
CA LYS A 2 -29.66 -37.58 43.08
C LYS A 2 -29.47 -36.25 42.33
N SER A 3 -28.72 -35.30 42.89
CA SER A 3 -28.38 -34.07 42.19
C SER A 3 -27.62 -34.45 40.92
N GLU A 4 -28.11 -34.03 39.77
CA GLU A 4 -27.51 -34.34 38.48
C GLU A 4 -26.16 -33.63 38.38
N LEU A 5 -25.07 -34.40 38.29
CA LEU A 5 -23.71 -33.86 38.25
C LEU A 5 -23.50 -33.08 36.94
N VAL A 6 -22.98 -31.86 37.04
CA VAL A 6 -22.58 -31.05 35.91
C VAL A 6 -21.07 -30.85 35.97
N VAL A 7 -20.36 -31.19 34.90
CA VAL A 7 -18.89 -31.05 34.82
C VAL A 7 -18.49 -29.70 34.22
N GLY A 8 -17.32 -29.20 34.61
CA GLY A 8 -16.63 -28.11 33.92
C GLY A 8 -15.57 -28.69 32.99
N ILE A 9 -15.62 -28.35 31.71
CA ILE A 9 -14.66 -28.82 30.71
C ILE A 9 -13.94 -27.60 30.12
N ASP A 10 -12.62 -27.59 30.28
CA ASP A 10 -11.76 -26.74 29.47
C ASP A 10 -11.40 -27.47 28.17
N LEU A 11 -11.94 -27.00 27.05
CA LEU A 11 -11.65 -27.56 25.72
C LEU A 11 -10.53 -26.76 25.07
N GLY A 12 -9.28 -26.92 25.48
CA GLY A 12 -8.17 -26.11 24.97
C GLY A 12 -7.63 -26.54 23.60
N THR A 13 -6.85 -25.66 22.97
CA THR A 13 -6.26 -25.91 21.64
C THR A 13 -5.25 -27.05 21.65
N THR A 14 -4.43 -27.12 22.70
CA THR A 14 -3.34 -28.11 22.85
C THR A 14 -3.71 -29.19 23.85
N ASN A 15 -4.32 -28.82 24.97
CA ASN A 15 -4.74 -29.70 26.04
C ASN A 15 -6.16 -29.35 26.47
N SER A 16 -6.93 -30.36 26.85
CA SER A 16 -8.23 -30.21 27.47
C SER A 16 -8.19 -30.74 28.91
N ALA A 17 -8.99 -30.15 29.79
CA ALA A 17 -9.00 -30.49 31.21
C ALA A 17 -10.44 -30.55 31.73
N VAL A 18 -10.69 -31.35 32.78
CA VAL A 18 -12.03 -31.53 33.34
C VAL A 18 -11.97 -31.34 34.84
N ALA A 19 -12.89 -30.55 35.39
CA ALA A 19 -13.08 -30.42 36.82
C ALA A 19 -14.54 -30.67 37.21
N ILE A 20 -14.72 -31.01 38.48
CA ILE A 20 -16.02 -31.16 39.12
C ILE A 20 -16.05 -30.43 40.45
N TYR A 21 -17.23 -29.99 40.84
CA TYR A 21 -17.51 -29.60 42.21
C TYR A 21 -18.46 -30.64 42.82
N ARG A 22 -17.98 -31.40 43.81
CA ARG A 22 -18.76 -32.46 44.47
C ARG A 22 -18.41 -32.50 45.95
N ASN A 23 -19.41 -32.70 46.81
CA ASN A 23 -19.21 -32.80 48.26
C ASN A 23 -18.48 -31.59 48.88
N ASN A 24 -18.73 -30.38 48.35
CA ASN A 24 -18.04 -29.14 48.72
C ASN A 24 -16.53 -29.09 48.40
N GLU A 25 -16.06 -29.93 47.49
CA GLU A 25 -14.68 -29.93 47.02
C GLU A 25 -14.64 -29.68 45.51
N LEU A 26 -13.76 -28.74 45.12
CA LEU A 26 -13.41 -28.48 43.73
C LEU A 26 -12.23 -29.37 43.36
N LYS A 27 -12.41 -30.26 42.39
CA LYS A 27 -11.42 -31.26 42.00
C LYS A 27 -11.22 -31.30 40.50
N ILE A 28 -9.95 -31.28 40.08
CA ILE A 28 -9.56 -31.64 38.72
C ILE A 28 -9.60 -33.16 38.58
N LEU A 29 -10.06 -33.67 37.44
CA LEU A 29 -10.18 -35.10 37.17
C LEU A 29 -9.00 -35.59 36.32
N GLU A 30 -8.45 -36.74 36.71
CA GLU A 30 -7.51 -37.47 35.88
C GLU A 30 -8.23 -38.15 34.72
N ASN A 31 -7.61 -38.14 33.54
CA ASN A 31 -8.02 -38.97 32.42
C ASN A 31 -7.64 -40.44 32.64
N SER A 32 -8.05 -41.30 31.70
CA SER A 32 -7.74 -42.75 31.72
C SER A 32 -6.24 -43.08 31.71
N ALA A 33 -5.38 -42.12 31.37
CA ALA A 33 -3.92 -42.26 31.40
C ALA A 33 -3.28 -41.68 32.68
N GLY A 34 -4.07 -41.29 33.69
CA GLY A 34 -3.60 -40.78 34.98
C GLY A 34 -3.09 -39.34 34.97
N ASN A 35 -3.45 -38.54 33.96
CA ASN A 35 -3.02 -37.13 33.84
C ASN A 35 -4.21 -36.19 34.00
N TYR A 36 -3.98 -35.00 34.57
CA TYR A 36 -5.01 -33.98 34.74
C TYR A 36 -5.41 -33.25 33.46
N THR A 37 -4.62 -33.41 32.41
CA THR A 37 -4.90 -32.87 31.07
C THR A 37 -4.86 -33.98 30.02
N THR A 38 -5.72 -33.85 29.01
CA THR A 38 -5.79 -34.72 27.83
C THR A 38 -5.36 -33.90 26.62
N PRO A 39 -4.28 -34.29 25.91
CA PRO A 39 -3.91 -33.61 24.67
C PRO A 39 -5.07 -33.56 23.68
N SER A 40 -5.34 -32.39 23.12
CA SER A 40 -6.35 -32.15 22.09
C SER A 40 -5.84 -32.65 20.73
N PHE A 41 -5.62 -33.97 20.66
CA PHE A 41 -4.94 -34.64 19.57
C PHE A 41 -5.73 -35.88 19.15
N VAL A 42 -6.03 -35.99 17.86
CA VAL A 42 -6.84 -37.08 17.30
C VAL A 42 -6.01 -37.88 16.29
N TYR A 43 -6.10 -39.20 16.34
CA TYR A 43 -5.46 -40.12 15.42
C TYR A 43 -6.47 -41.16 14.89
N PHE A 44 -6.55 -41.31 13.57
CA PHE A 44 -7.44 -42.28 12.93
C PHE A 44 -6.67 -43.57 12.62
N ALA A 45 -7.01 -44.66 13.31
CA ALA A 45 -6.45 -45.98 13.03
C ALA A 45 -7.17 -46.66 11.85
N ASP A 46 -8.49 -46.44 11.74
CA ASP A 46 -9.39 -46.73 10.61
C ASP A 46 -10.63 -45.81 10.67
N MET A 47 -11.64 -46.06 9.82
CA MET A 47 -12.86 -45.22 9.76
C MET A 47 -13.68 -45.23 11.06
N GLU A 48 -13.61 -46.29 11.86
CA GLU A 48 -14.42 -46.47 13.07
C GLU A 48 -13.58 -46.34 14.35
N ASN A 49 -12.27 -46.57 14.27
CA ASN A 49 -11.35 -46.56 15.39
C ASN A 49 -10.53 -45.26 15.47
N VAL A 50 -11.08 -44.30 16.22
CA VAL A 50 -10.45 -43.01 16.52
C VAL A 50 -9.80 -43.04 17.91
N SER A 51 -8.50 -42.77 17.97
CA SER A 51 -7.74 -42.58 19.21
C SER A 51 -7.58 -41.10 19.52
N VAL A 52 -7.62 -40.75 20.81
CA VAL A 52 -7.48 -39.36 21.28
C VAL A 52 -6.41 -39.27 22.39
N GLY A 53 -5.78 -38.11 22.54
CA GLY A 53 -4.91 -37.81 23.68
C GLY A 53 -3.48 -38.37 23.56
N LYS A 54 -2.88 -38.74 24.69
CA LYS A 54 -1.50 -39.25 24.72
C LYS A 54 -1.32 -40.51 23.87
N ASN A 55 -2.33 -41.38 23.82
CA ASN A 55 -2.30 -42.58 22.97
C ASN A 55 -2.24 -42.20 21.50
N ALA A 56 -3.07 -41.25 21.05
CA ALA A 56 -3.02 -40.71 19.69
C ALA A 56 -1.64 -40.10 19.37
N LYS A 57 -1.08 -39.30 20.28
CA LYS A 57 0.26 -38.69 20.13
C LYS A 57 1.37 -39.76 20.02
N ARG A 58 1.30 -40.83 20.82
CA ARG A 58 2.25 -41.96 20.79
C ARG A 58 2.14 -42.78 19.50
N MET A 59 0.92 -43.09 19.06
CA MET A 59 0.68 -43.84 17.82
C MET A 59 1.22 -43.08 16.60
N ALA A 60 0.99 -41.76 16.55
CA ALA A 60 1.53 -40.89 15.51
C ALA A 60 3.08 -40.86 15.50
N ALA A 61 3.74 -41.09 16.64
CA ALA A 61 5.21 -41.13 16.74
C ALA A 61 5.83 -42.49 16.38
N GLN A 62 5.10 -43.60 16.63
CA GLN A 62 5.62 -44.97 16.49
C GLN A 62 5.46 -45.60 15.11
N LYS A 63 4.46 -45.18 14.32
CA LYS A 63 4.21 -45.74 12.97
C LYS A 63 4.35 -44.68 11.87
N PRO A 64 5.52 -44.00 11.73
CA PRO A 64 5.71 -43.04 10.64
C PRO A 64 5.78 -43.72 9.26
N GLU A 65 6.22 -44.98 9.16
CA GLU A 65 6.34 -45.76 7.91
C GLU A 65 5.02 -46.26 7.27
N HIS A 66 3.87 -46.03 7.91
CA HIS A 66 2.57 -46.09 7.22
C HIS A 66 2.19 -44.74 6.58
N GLY A 67 3.12 -43.80 6.55
CA GLY A 67 3.10 -42.59 5.74
C GLY A 67 4.38 -42.48 4.93
N VAL A 68 4.29 -42.61 3.60
CA VAL A 68 5.43 -42.42 2.70
C VAL A 68 5.03 -41.50 1.56
N TYR A 69 5.56 -40.28 1.57
CA TYR A 69 5.93 -39.48 0.39
C TYR A 69 6.91 -38.39 0.88
N GLY A 70 7.92 -37.96 0.14
CA GLY A 70 8.22 -38.09 -1.28
C GLY A 70 9.19 -36.94 -1.60
N LYS A 71 10.18 -37.24 -2.43
CA LYS A 71 11.28 -36.40 -2.92
C LYS A 71 10.79 -35.02 -3.43
N TYR A 72 11.65 -34.00 -3.32
CA TYR A 72 11.56 -32.70 -4.01
C TYR A 72 10.71 -32.76 -5.29
N LEU A 73 9.59 -32.03 -5.32
CA LEU A 73 8.79 -31.82 -6.52
C LEU A 73 8.52 -30.33 -6.73
N SER A 74 9.26 -29.77 -7.68
CA SER A 74 8.75 -28.76 -8.62
C SER A 74 7.35 -29.18 -9.11
N LYS A 75 6.35 -28.29 -8.94
CA LYS A 75 4.91 -28.50 -9.32
C LYS A 75 4.77 -29.29 -10.64
N PRO A 76 3.88 -30.30 -10.73
CA PRO A 76 2.43 -30.05 -10.89
C PRO A 76 1.49 -31.10 -10.25
N ASN A 77 0.25 -30.69 -9.97
CA ASN A 77 -0.94 -31.51 -9.64
C ASN A 77 -0.82 -32.64 -8.59
N VAL A 78 -1.40 -32.36 -7.42
CA VAL A 78 -1.97 -33.27 -6.40
C VAL A 78 -1.63 -34.75 -6.55
N ASN A 79 -0.71 -35.22 -5.71
CA ASN A 79 -0.64 -36.59 -5.20
C ASN A 79 -0.09 -36.53 -3.76
N SER A 80 -1.00 -36.12 -2.88
CA SER A 80 -1.44 -36.86 -1.70
C SER A 80 -0.36 -37.28 -0.67
N LEU A 81 -0.45 -36.69 0.53
CA LEU A 81 0.34 -36.96 1.74
C LEU A 81 -0.51 -37.76 2.75
N ASP A 82 -0.03 -38.91 3.22
CA ASP A 82 -0.63 -39.64 4.34
C ASP A 82 -0.70 -38.79 5.64
N THR A 83 -1.93 -38.50 6.08
CA THR A 83 -2.28 -37.52 7.13
C THR A 83 -3.27 -38.14 8.13
N THR A 84 -2.78 -38.76 9.21
CA THR A 84 -3.63 -39.45 10.20
C THR A 84 -3.63 -38.82 11.59
N SER A 85 -3.08 -37.61 11.76
CA SER A 85 -2.98 -36.97 13.07
C SER A 85 -3.24 -35.46 13.06
N PHE A 86 -4.11 -34.98 13.96
CA PHE A 86 -4.54 -33.58 14.02
C PHE A 86 -4.21 -32.94 15.38
N SER A 87 -3.49 -31.82 15.36
CA SER A 87 -3.36 -30.89 16.50
C SER A 87 -3.95 -29.53 16.12
N ASP A 88 -4.34 -28.76 17.13
CA ASP A 88 -4.74 -27.35 16.99
C ASP A 88 -6.07 -27.12 16.25
N ILE A 89 -6.98 -28.11 16.27
CA ILE A 89 -8.23 -28.02 15.51
C ILE A 89 -9.14 -26.85 15.95
N LYS A 90 -8.99 -26.43 17.21
CA LYS A 90 -9.67 -25.25 17.78
C LYS A 90 -9.32 -23.95 17.03
N ARG A 91 -8.23 -23.89 16.27
CA ARG A 91 -7.90 -22.77 15.38
C ARG A 91 -8.77 -22.72 14.11
N PHE A 92 -9.44 -23.82 13.75
CA PHE A 92 -10.26 -23.95 12.53
C PHE A 92 -11.77 -23.93 12.81
N ILE A 93 -12.18 -24.36 14.01
CA ILE A 93 -13.60 -24.52 14.37
C ILE A 93 -14.41 -23.24 14.14
N GLY A 94 -15.52 -23.37 13.42
CA GLY A 94 -16.46 -22.28 13.10
C GLY A 94 -15.92 -21.17 12.19
N ARG A 95 -14.76 -21.33 11.55
CA ARG A 95 -14.20 -20.38 10.58
C ARG A 95 -14.60 -20.71 9.15
N GLN A 96 -14.46 -19.74 8.27
CA GLN A 96 -14.44 -19.96 6.82
C GLN A 96 -13.01 -20.32 6.36
N PHE A 97 -12.91 -21.10 5.27
CA PHE A 97 -11.64 -21.56 4.73
C PHE A 97 -10.68 -20.40 4.42
N TYR A 98 -11.20 -19.30 3.88
CA TYR A 98 -10.37 -18.13 3.57
C TYR A 98 -9.77 -17.46 4.80
N GLU A 99 -10.43 -17.54 5.97
CA GLU A 99 -9.92 -16.99 7.22
C GLU A 99 -8.68 -17.79 7.64
N VAL A 100 -8.81 -19.12 7.61
CA VAL A 100 -7.72 -20.07 7.91
C VAL A 100 -6.55 -19.87 6.94
N GLU A 101 -6.80 -19.86 5.63
CA GLU A 101 -5.77 -19.68 4.59
C GLU A 101 -5.03 -18.33 4.71
N SER A 102 -5.71 -17.30 5.23
CA SER A 102 -5.10 -15.97 5.41
C SER A 102 -4.22 -15.85 6.65
N GLN A 103 -4.44 -16.70 7.65
CA GLN A 103 -3.81 -16.62 8.98
C GLN A 103 -2.79 -17.72 9.23
N GLN A 104 -2.88 -18.84 8.50
CA GLN A 104 -1.93 -19.94 8.56
C GLN A 104 -1.46 -20.32 7.17
N ASN A 105 -0.18 -20.66 7.07
CA ASN A 105 0.30 -21.35 5.89
C ASN A 105 -0.07 -22.83 6.00
N LEU A 106 -1.14 -23.21 5.29
CA LEU A 106 -1.67 -24.58 5.25
C LEU A 106 -0.60 -25.61 4.83
N SER A 107 0.44 -25.21 4.09
CA SER A 107 1.51 -26.12 3.68
C SER A 107 2.41 -26.60 4.84
N TYR A 108 2.36 -25.94 6.00
CA TYR A 108 3.11 -26.33 7.19
C TYR A 108 2.31 -27.22 8.15
N LEU A 109 1.02 -27.43 7.87
CA LEU A 109 0.20 -28.32 8.69
C LEU A 109 0.57 -29.78 8.39
N PRO A 110 0.56 -30.65 9.41
CA PRO A 110 0.78 -32.08 9.22
C PRO A 110 -0.45 -32.79 8.66
N PHE A 111 -1.44 -32.05 8.16
CA PHE A 111 -2.69 -32.53 7.59
C PHE A 111 -3.24 -31.63 6.49
N ILE A 112 -4.09 -32.19 5.62
CA ILE A 112 -4.71 -31.47 4.50
C ILE A 112 -6.00 -30.78 4.97
N VAL A 113 -6.14 -29.51 4.61
CA VAL A 113 -7.37 -28.75 4.78
C VAL A 113 -7.88 -28.36 3.40
N GLU A 114 -9.10 -28.78 3.09
CA GLU A 114 -9.77 -28.51 1.82
C GLU A 114 -10.87 -27.47 1.97
N ASN A 115 -11.11 -26.71 0.91
CA ASN A 115 -12.21 -25.77 0.85
C ASN A 115 -13.46 -26.47 0.28
N VAL A 116 -14.42 -26.79 1.13
CA VAL A 116 -15.70 -27.36 0.71
C VAL A 116 -16.78 -26.33 0.99
N ASN A 117 -17.33 -25.74 -0.09
CA ASN A 117 -18.38 -24.72 -0.01
C ASN A 117 -18.03 -23.48 0.85
N GLY A 118 -16.74 -23.14 0.98
CA GLY A 118 -16.27 -22.03 1.81
C GLY A 118 -15.84 -22.45 3.23
N GLU A 119 -16.06 -23.69 3.62
CA GLU A 119 -15.71 -24.23 4.94
C GLU A 119 -14.39 -25.01 4.90
N PRO A 120 -13.56 -24.92 5.96
CA PRO A 120 -12.36 -25.73 6.08
C PRO A 120 -12.73 -27.14 6.51
N MET A 121 -12.61 -28.08 5.58
CA MET A 121 -12.78 -29.51 5.84
C MET A 121 -11.42 -30.18 5.98
N ILE A 122 -11.30 -31.08 6.93
CA ILE A 122 -10.07 -31.81 7.20
C ILE A 122 -10.13 -33.09 6.39
N PHE A 123 -9.22 -33.23 5.43
CA PHE A 123 -9.21 -34.40 4.56
C PHE A 123 -8.30 -35.48 5.15
N ILE A 124 -8.90 -36.63 5.48
CA ILE A 124 -8.22 -37.81 5.99
C ILE A 124 -7.90 -38.73 4.80
N GLU A 125 -6.77 -38.46 4.15
CA GLU A 125 -6.42 -39.02 2.85
C GLU A 125 -6.48 -40.55 2.80
N LYS A 126 -5.96 -41.20 3.83
CA LYS A 126 -5.89 -42.67 3.93
C LYS A 126 -7.26 -43.35 3.76
N TYR A 127 -8.35 -42.67 4.12
CA TYR A 127 -9.71 -43.21 4.02
C TYR A 127 -10.57 -42.48 2.99
N GLY A 128 -10.09 -41.39 2.41
CA GLY A 128 -10.87 -40.56 1.48
C GLY A 128 -12.07 -39.87 2.14
N ILE A 129 -11.97 -39.54 3.44
CA ILE A 129 -13.07 -38.95 4.23
C ILE A 129 -12.74 -37.49 4.55
N GLN A 130 -13.77 -36.65 4.57
CA GLN A 130 -13.71 -35.27 5.04
C GLN A 130 -14.42 -35.16 6.38
N GLU A 131 -13.72 -34.66 7.40
CA GLU A 131 -14.30 -34.35 8.71
C GLU A 131 -14.33 -32.83 8.92
N SER A 132 -15.39 -32.32 9.55
CA SER A 132 -15.40 -30.91 9.94
C SER A 132 -14.57 -30.70 11.22
N PRO A 133 -14.06 -29.48 11.48
CA PRO A 133 -13.43 -29.16 12.76
C PRO A 133 -14.31 -29.45 13.98
N GLU A 134 -15.62 -29.33 13.82
CA GLU A 134 -16.62 -29.71 14.83
C GLU A 134 -16.61 -31.20 15.11
N ASP A 135 -16.54 -32.04 14.07
CA ASP A 135 -16.53 -33.50 14.22
C ASP A 135 -15.24 -33.98 14.91
N ILE A 136 -14.09 -33.43 14.54
CA ILE A 136 -12.82 -33.72 15.24
C ILE A 136 -12.86 -33.25 16.70
N SER A 137 -13.44 -32.09 16.98
CA SER A 137 -13.62 -31.60 18.36
C SER A 137 -14.60 -32.47 19.14
N ALA A 138 -15.62 -33.02 18.47
CA ALA A 138 -16.56 -33.96 19.07
C ALA A 138 -15.86 -35.26 19.49
N HIS A 139 -14.91 -35.79 18.71
CA HIS A 139 -14.11 -36.95 19.12
C HIS A 139 -13.34 -36.70 20.42
N ILE A 140 -12.77 -35.49 20.59
CA ILE A 140 -12.07 -35.11 21.82
C ILE A 140 -13.05 -35.11 23.01
N LEU A 141 -14.20 -34.46 22.85
CA LEU A 141 -15.23 -34.41 23.88
C LEU A 141 -15.83 -35.79 24.20
N GLN A 142 -15.98 -36.67 23.21
CA GLN A 142 -16.42 -38.05 23.40
C GLN A 142 -15.41 -38.84 24.23
N GLN A 143 -14.11 -38.67 23.97
CA GLN A 143 -13.08 -39.30 24.80
C GLN A 143 -13.12 -38.76 26.24
N ILE A 144 -13.25 -37.45 26.40
CA ILE A 144 -13.42 -36.82 27.72
C ILE A 144 -14.64 -37.40 28.45
N LYS A 145 -15.78 -37.55 27.77
CA LYS A 145 -16.99 -38.15 28.34
C LYS A 145 -16.76 -39.59 28.80
N LYS A 146 -16.03 -40.39 28.01
CA LYS A 146 -15.62 -41.75 28.38
C LYS A 146 -14.72 -41.75 29.62
N ASP A 147 -13.72 -40.87 29.67
CA ASP A 147 -12.79 -40.77 30.79
C ASP A 147 -13.53 -40.37 32.09
N ILE A 148 -14.47 -39.42 32.01
CA ILE A 148 -15.34 -39.04 33.14
C ILE A 148 -16.12 -40.26 33.65
N LYS A 149 -16.76 -41.01 32.75
CA LYS A 149 -17.53 -42.21 33.12
C LYS A 149 -16.65 -43.25 33.81
N ILE A 150 -15.44 -43.49 33.31
CA ILE A 150 -14.47 -44.41 33.91
C ILE A 150 -14.06 -43.93 35.30
N LYS A 151 -13.74 -42.64 35.45
CA LYS A 151 -13.23 -42.09 36.72
C LYS A 151 -14.31 -41.99 37.79
N LEU A 152 -15.56 -41.70 37.42
CA LEU A 152 -16.66 -41.46 38.36
C LEU A 152 -17.59 -42.66 38.54
N GLY A 153 -17.59 -43.62 37.61
CA GLY A 153 -18.50 -44.78 37.62
C GLY A 153 -19.96 -44.46 37.28
N GLU A 154 -20.25 -43.25 36.79
CA GLU A 154 -21.60 -42.81 36.40
C GLU A 154 -21.55 -41.96 35.11
N ASP A 155 -22.64 -41.95 34.35
CA ASP A 155 -22.76 -41.13 33.14
C ASP A 155 -23.01 -39.65 33.49
N VAL A 156 -22.37 -38.76 32.74
CA VAL A 156 -22.53 -37.30 32.87
C VAL A 156 -22.92 -36.69 31.53
N ASP A 157 -24.14 -36.16 31.47
CA ASP A 157 -24.71 -35.63 30.23
C ASP A 157 -24.73 -34.11 30.19
N LYS A 158 -24.44 -33.40 31.30
CA LYS A 158 -24.47 -31.93 31.37
C LYS A 158 -23.09 -31.36 31.61
N ALA A 159 -22.75 -30.30 30.87
CA ALA A 159 -21.45 -29.64 31.00
C ALA A 159 -21.56 -28.11 30.92
N VAL A 160 -20.62 -27.44 31.57
CA VAL A 160 -20.18 -26.09 31.21
C VAL A 160 -18.87 -26.25 30.45
N ILE A 161 -18.80 -25.68 29.25
CA ILE A 161 -17.64 -25.83 28.36
C ILE A 161 -17.03 -24.46 28.12
N THR A 162 -15.71 -24.35 28.19
CA THR A 162 -15.03 -23.08 27.98
C THR A 162 -14.78 -22.78 26.50
N VAL A 163 -14.72 -21.49 26.18
CA VAL A 163 -14.34 -20.96 24.87
C VAL A 163 -13.46 -19.71 25.05
N PRO A 164 -12.57 -19.39 24.10
CA PRO A 164 -11.82 -18.14 24.13
C PRO A 164 -12.78 -16.94 24.18
N ALA A 165 -12.42 -15.88 24.91
CA ALA A 165 -13.31 -14.72 25.08
C ALA A 165 -13.63 -14.08 23.72
N HIS A 166 -12.64 -13.99 22.84
CA HIS A 166 -12.80 -13.42 21.50
C HIS A 166 -13.47 -14.36 20.46
N PHE A 167 -13.94 -15.56 20.84
CA PHE A 167 -14.68 -16.42 19.91
C PHE A 167 -15.96 -15.77 19.42
N ASN A 168 -16.09 -15.69 18.10
CA ASN A 168 -17.21 -15.09 17.41
C ASN A 168 -18.47 -15.97 17.46
N VAL A 169 -19.60 -15.47 16.95
CA VAL A 169 -20.89 -16.20 16.98
C VAL A 169 -20.81 -17.56 16.29
N SER A 170 -20.13 -17.65 15.15
CA SER A 170 -19.97 -18.90 14.38
C SER A 170 -19.14 -19.93 15.13
N GLN A 171 -18.06 -19.50 15.78
CA GLN A 171 -17.17 -20.37 16.55
C GLN A 171 -17.87 -20.92 17.80
N ARG A 172 -18.61 -20.09 18.53
CA ARG A 172 -19.42 -20.53 19.69
C ARG A 172 -20.47 -21.57 19.29
N LYS A 173 -21.16 -21.32 18.18
CA LYS A 173 -22.15 -22.27 17.63
C LYS A 173 -21.51 -23.59 17.21
N ALA A 174 -20.33 -23.54 16.61
CA ALA A 174 -19.57 -24.71 16.20
C ALA A 174 -19.09 -25.54 17.41
N THR A 175 -18.59 -24.91 18.47
CA THR A 175 -18.25 -25.58 19.73
C THR A 175 -19.47 -26.21 20.40
N LEU A 176 -20.62 -25.52 20.41
CA LEU A 176 -21.87 -26.08 20.92
C LEU A 176 -22.29 -27.32 20.13
N LYS A 177 -22.23 -27.26 18.79
CA LYS A 177 -22.52 -28.40 17.91
C LYS A 177 -21.61 -29.60 18.21
N ALA A 178 -20.29 -29.37 18.35
CA ALA A 178 -19.33 -30.43 18.68
C ALA A 178 -19.66 -31.09 20.03
N ALA A 179 -20.06 -30.31 21.02
CA ALA A 179 -20.47 -30.82 22.33
C ALA A 179 -21.77 -31.62 22.27
N GLU A 180 -22.77 -31.15 21.52
CA GLU A 180 -24.02 -31.87 21.28
C GLU A 180 -23.77 -33.20 20.55
N GLN A 181 -22.89 -33.21 19.53
CA GLN A 181 -22.44 -34.42 18.84
C GLN A 181 -21.69 -35.40 19.76
N ALA A 182 -20.99 -34.89 20.78
CA ALA A 182 -20.38 -35.71 21.82
C ALA A 182 -21.36 -36.20 22.90
N GLY A 183 -22.62 -35.79 22.83
CA GLY A 183 -23.68 -36.17 23.76
C GLY A 183 -23.72 -35.34 25.04
N PHE A 184 -23.15 -34.13 25.04
CA PHE A 184 -23.30 -33.19 26.15
C PHE A 184 -24.46 -32.21 25.89
N LYS A 185 -25.32 -32.04 26.90
CA LYS A 185 -26.20 -30.89 27.06
C LYS A 185 -25.40 -29.75 27.71
N VAL A 186 -24.96 -28.81 26.89
CA VAL A 186 -24.21 -27.64 27.35
C VAL A 186 -25.14 -26.67 28.08
N LEU A 187 -24.90 -26.46 29.39
CA LEU A 187 -25.67 -25.51 30.19
C LEU A 187 -25.18 -24.07 29.99
N LYS A 188 -23.87 -23.91 29.77
CA LYS A 188 -23.22 -22.62 29.56
C LYS A 188 -21.95 -22.82 28.73
N LEU A 189 -21.77 -21.99 27.70
CA LEU A 189 -20.45 -21.67 27.16
C LEU A 189 -19.87 -20.53 28.00
N LEU A 190 -18.74 -20.78 28.65
CA LEU A 190 -18.09 -19.83 29.55
C LEU A 190 -16.81 -19.31 28.92
N ASN A 191 -16.53 -18.01 29.01
CA ASN A 191 -15.26 -17.51 28.50
C ASN A 191 -14.11 -17.99 29.40
N GLU A 192 -13.01 -18.43 28.79
CA GLU A 192 -11.80 -18.92 29.49
C GLU A 192 -11.30 -17.95 30.57
N PRO A 193 -11.07 -16.64 30.28
CA PRO A 193 -10.63 -15.70 31.31
C PRO A 193 -11.68 -15.47 32.40
N THR A 194 -12.98 -15.57 32.09
CA THR A 194 -14.04 -15.50 33.10
C THR A 194 -14.03 -16.72 34.01
N ALA A 195 -13.74 -17.90 33.48
CA ALA A 195 -13.56 -19.11 34.27
C ALA A 195 -12.35 -18.98 35.21
N ALA A 196 -11.21 -18.49 34.71
CA ALA A 196 -10.05 -18.22 35.55
C ALA A 196 -10.35 -17.22 36.68
N ALA A 197 -11.08 -16.14 36.39
CA ALA A 197 -11.54 -15.17 37.39
C ALA A 197 -12.49 -15.79 38.43
N LEU A 198 -13.44 -16.62 38.00
CA LEU A 198 -14.34 -17.33 38.89
C LEU A 198 -13.58 -18.22 39.88
N ASN A 199 -12.56 -18.94 39.40
CA ASN A 199 -11.71 -19.74 40.27
C ASN A 199 -10.98 -18.86 41.29
N TYR A 200 -10.36 -17.78 40.80
CA TYR A 200 -9.62 -16.82 41.62
C TYR A 200 -10.44 -16.27 42.79
N PHE A 201 -11.64 -15.75 42.51
CA PHE A 201 -12.48 -15.13 43.53
C PHE A 201 -13.20 -16.12 44.45
N CYS A 202 -13.35 -17.38 44.03
CA CYS A 202 -13.90 -18.42 44.90
C CYS A 202 -12.87 -18.96 45.90
N GLU A 203 -11.59 -19.02 45.52
CA GLU A 203 -10.50 -19.43 46.40
C GLU A 203 -10.09 -18.30 47.37
N ASN A 204 -10.13 -17.03 46.95
CA ASN A 204 -9.74 -15.88 47.76
C ASN A 204 -10.96 -15.16 48.40
N LYS A 205 -11.58 -15.80 49.41
CA LYS A 205 -12.89 -15.37 49.94
C LYS A 205 -12.89 -14.05 50.74
N ASP A 206 -11.74 -13.67 51.30
CA ASP A 206 -11.63 -12.64 52.35
C ASP A 206 -11.20 -11.23 51.87
N SER A 207 -10.88 -11.06 50.58
CA SER A 207 -10.53 -9.76 50.01
C SER A 207 -11.75 -9.10 49.34
N ILE A 208 -12.44 -8.21 50.06
CA ILE A 208 -13.31 -7.20 49.43
C ILE A 208 -12.41 -6.00 49.14
N PRO A 209 -12.06 -5.71 47.88
CA PRO A 209 -11.03 -4.72 47.62
C PRO A 209 -11.64 -3.30 47.53
N GLU A 210 -10.91 -2.30 48.03
CA GLU A 210 -11.22 -0.87 47.90
C GLU A 210 -11.22 -0.38 46.43
N LYS A 211 -10.51 -1.10 45.52
CA LYS A 211 -10.49 -0.85 44.06
C LYS A 211 -11.02 -2.07 43.28
N LYS A 212 -11.73 -1.83 42.17
CA LYS A 212 -12.69 -2.79 41.62
C LYS A 212 -12.27 -3.57 40.37
N TYR A 213 -11.21 -3.16 39.66
CA TYR A 213 -10.90 -3.70 38.33
C TYR A 213 -9.74 -4.70 38.33
N TYR A 214 -9.89 -5.78 37.58
CA TYR A 214 -8.91 -6.86 37.46
C TYR A 214 -8.65 -7.14 35.99
N LEU A 215 -7.43 -7.57 35.67
CA LEU A 215 -7.08 -8.08 34.35
C LEU A 215 -6.77 -9.57 34.42
N VAL A 216 -7.38 -10.36 33.55
CA VAL A 216 -7.00 -11.75 33.31
C VAL A 216 -6.19 -11.81 32.03
N TYR A 217 -4.98 -12.34 32.12
CA TYR A 217 -4.06 -12.58 31.01
C TYR A 217 -4.00 -14.09 30.77
N ASP A 218 -4.69 -14.56 29.72
CA ASP A 218 -4.79 -15.98 29.39
C ASP A 218 -4.02 -16.30 28.10
N LEU A 219 -2.82 -16.87 28.25
CA LEU A 219 -1.98 -17.25 27.11
C LEU A 219 -1.80 -18.77 27.06
N GLY A 220 -2.67 -19.40 26.28
CA GLY A 220 -2.68 -20.85 26.07
C GLY A 220 -1.67 -21.32 25.03
N GLY A 221 -1.87 -22.56 24.56
CA GLY A 221 -1.05 -23.18 23.53
C GLY A 221 -1.33 -22.67 22.11
N GLY A 222 -2.50 -22.08 21.87
CA GLY A 222 -2.87 -21.63 20.51
C GLY A 222 -3.64 -20.32 20.42
N THR A 223 -4.12 -19.79 21.54
CA THR A 223 -4.91 -18.55 21.61
C THR A 223 -4.38 -17.68 22.75
N PHE A 224 -4.55 -16.37 22.60
CA PHE A 224 -4.28 -15.38 23.63
C PHE A 224 -5.54 -14.55 23.89
N ASP A 225 -5.95 -14.44 25.15
CA ASP A 225 -7.14 -13.72 25.57
C ASP A 225 -6.82 -12.79 26.74
N VAL A 226 -7.40 -11.59 26.70
CA VAL A 226 -7.30 -10.59 27.77
C VAL A 226 -8.72 -10.15 28.13
N ALA A 227 -9.07 -10.24 29.41
CA ALA A 227 -10.33 -9.73 29.93
C ALA A 227 -10.07 -8.74 31.07
N ILE A 228 -10.76 -7.61 31.02
CA ILE A 228 -10.85 -6.66 32.13
C ILE A 228 -12.23 -6.80 32.74
N LEU A 229 -12.28 -6.95 34.06
CA LEU A 229 -13.51 -7.17 34.80
C LEU A 229 -13.61 -6.26 36.02
N GLU A 230 -14.83 -5.88 36.37
CA GLU A 230 -15.17 -5.25 37.64
C GLU A 230 -15.67 -6.31 38.62
N ARG A 231 -15.12 -6.29 39.83
CA ARG A 231 -15.49 -7.19 40.92
C ARG A 231 -16.19 -6.40 42.03
N THR A 232 -17.46 -6.71 42.25
CA THR A 232 -18.24 -6.25 43.42
C THR A 232 -18.55 -7.43 44.33
N ALA A 233 -19.01 -7.18 45.57
CA ALA A 233 -19.27 -8.24 46.56
C ALA A 233 -20.02 -9.45 45.98
N GLU A 234 -21.02 -9.19 45.12
CA GLU A 234 -21.94 -10.18 44.54
C GLU A 234 -21.73 -10.43 43.04
N ASN A 235 -21.07 -9.53 42.29
CA ASN A 235 -20.99 -9.59 40.83
C ASN A 235 -19.56 -9.62 40.29
N ILE A 236 -19.38 -10.33 39.17
CA ILE A 236 -18.22 -10.30 38.29
C ILE A 236 -18.74 -9.81 36.93
N ASP A 237 -18.45 -8.56 36.60
CA ASP A 237 -18.92 -7.94 35.37
C ASP A 237 -17.73 -7.74 34.42
N ILE A 238 -17.75 -8.41 33.27
CA ILE A 238 -16.72 -8.22 32.26
C ILE A 238 -16.93 -6.85 31.60
N ILE A 239 -15.88 -6.02 31.59
CA ILE A 239 -15.91 -4.66 31.05
C ILE A 239 -15.41 -4.64 29.60
N SER A 240 -14.31 -5.35 29.34
CA SER A 240 -13.69 -5.37 28.03
C SER A 240 -12.99 -6.70 27.80
N ILE A 241 -13.08 -7.19 26.57
CA ILE A 241 -12.36 -8.37 26.10
C ILE A 241 -11.62 -8.06 24.81
N ASP A 242 -10.44 -8.63 24.69
CA ASP A 242 -9.63 -8.61 23.48
C ASP A 242 -8.77 -9.87 23.40
N GLY A 243 -8.17 -10.14 22.25
CA GLY A 243 -7.39 -11.36 22.07
C GLY A 243 -6.91 -11.61 20.65
N ASP A 244 -6.32 -12.79 20.47
CA ASP A 244 -5.78 -13.27 19.21
C ASP A 244 -5.86 -14.80 19.12
N SER A 245 -6.60 -15.30 18.12
CA SER A 245 -6.80 -16.74 17.96
C SER A 245 -5.59 -17.49 17.37
N PHE A 246 -4.55 -16.77 16.95
CA PHE A 246 -3.33 -17.30 16.31
C PHE A 246 -2.08 -16.72 17.00
N LEU A 247 -2.12 -16.73 18.32
CA LEU A 247 -1.00 -16.39 19.18
C LEU A 247 -1.04 -17.28 20.42
N GLY A 248 -0.03 -18.12 20.62
CA GLY A 248 0.09 -18.98 21.79
C GLY A 248 1.37 -19.81 21.77
N GLY A 249 1.46 -20.79 22.66
CA GLY A 249 2.59 -21.72 22.83
C GLY A 249 3.18 -22.26 21.53
N HIS A 250 2.31 -22.69 20.60
CA HIS A 250 2.68 -23.28 19.32
C HIS A 250 3.48 -22.32 18.41
N ASP A 251 3.21 -21.02 18.51
CA ASP A 251 3.90 -20.03 17.68
C ASP A 251 5.34 -19.83 18.19
N PHE A 252 5.55 -19.93 19.52
CA PHE A 252 6.88 -19.98 20.12
C PHE A 252 7.62 -21.28 19.78
N ASP A 253 6.92 -22.44 19.82
CA ASP A 253 7.48 -23.74 19.46
C ASP A 253 8.01 -23.73 18.02
N ASN A 254 7.28 -23.10 17.10
CA ASN A 254 7.70 -23.00 15.70
C ASN A 254 8.95 -22.14 15.50
N LEU A 255 9.19 -21.10 16.31
CA LEU A 255 10.42 -20.32 16.23
C LEU A 255 11.63 -21.17 16.60
N ILE A 256 11.51 -21.97 17.67
CA ILE A 256 12.57 -22.89 18.10
C ILE A 256 12.77 -24.01 17.08
N LYS A 257 11.67 -24.59 16.56
CA LYS A 257 11.72 -25.62 15.52
C LYS A 257 12.49 -25.13 14.29
N ASN A 258 12.18 -23.92 13.82
CA ASN A 258 12.85 -23.33 12.66
C ASN A 258 14.34 -23.09 12.96
N TYR A 259 14.67 -22.52 14.12
CA TYR A 259 16.06 -22.35 14.55
C TYR A 259 16.85 -23.67 14.57
N ILE A 260 16.25 -24.76 15.06
CA ILE A 260 16.86 -26.09 15.05
C ILE A 260 17.03 -26.61 13.62
N CYS A 261 16.01 -26.45 12.76
CA CYS A 261 16.09 -26.88 11.36
C CYS A 261 17.20 -26.14 10.61
N ASP A 262 17.25 -24.83 10.75
CA ASP A 262 18.26 -23.96 10.14
C ASP A 262 19.66 -24.36 10.65
N SER A 263 19.82 -24.60 11.96
CA SER A 263 21.08 -25.05 12.55
C SER A 263 21.54 -26.41 11.99
N LEU A 264 20.63 -27.37 11.84
CA LEU A 264 20.97 -28.69 11.27
C LEU A 264 21.33 -28.60 9.78
N GLU A 265 20.64 -27.73 9.04
CA GLU A 265 20.92 -27.49 7.62
C GLU A 265 22.31 -26.86 7.43
N GLU A 266 22.65 -25.85 8.23
CA GLU A 266 23.97 -25.19 8.23
C GLU A 266 25.10 -26.14 8.64
N THR A 267 24.94 -26.88 9.74
CA THR A 267 26.03 -27.64 10.37
C THR A 267 26.24 -29.02 9.74
N HIS A 268 25.17 -29.66 9.29
CA HIS A 268 25.20 -31.06 8.84
C HIS A 268 24.73 -31.27 7.40
N LYS A 269 24.22 -30.23 6.72
CA LYS A 269 23.75 -30.27 5.32
C LYS A 269 22.78 -31.42 5.03
N SER A 270 21.98 -31.78 6.03
CA SER A 270 21.13 -32.96 5.99
C SER A 270 19.72 -32.61 5.55
N GLU A 271 19.15 -33.40 4.64
CA GLU A 271 17.72 -33.34 4.36
C GLU A 271 16.93 -33.90 5.56
N LEU A 272 16.16 -33.05 6.24
CA LEU A 272 15.29 -33.46 7.34
C LEU A 272 14.01 -34.07 6.79
N ASN A 273 13.82 -35.38 6.99
CA ASN A 273 12.57 -36.05 6.65
C ASN A 273 11.44 -35.65 7.64
N LYS A 274 10.20 -36.00 7.32
CA LYS A 274 9.03 -35.66 8.15
C LYS A 274 9.08 -36.24 9.57
N ARG A 275 9.68 -37.42 9.76
CA ARG A 275 9.88 -38.03 11.10
C ARG A 275 10.83 -37.18 11.93
N ASN A 276 11.90 -36.69 11.32
CA ASN A 276 12.86 -35.77 11.93
C ASN A 276 12.18 -34.46 12.33
N LEU A 277 11.43 -33.84 11.41
CA LEU A 277 10.69 -32.61 11.68
C LEU A 277 9.67 -32.78 12.82
N ARG A 278 9.01 -33.94 12.92
CA ARG A 278 8.09 -34.23 14.03
C ARG A 278 8.82 -34.40 15.35
N ARG A 279 9.97 -35.06 15.37
CA ARG A 279 10.82 -35.17 16.57
C ARG A 279 11.29 -33.79 17.00
N ILE A 280 11.85 -33.00 16.08
CA ILE A 280 12.28 -31.61 16.34
C ILE A 280 11.12 -30.78 16.91
N ALA A 281 9.91 -30.91 16.36
CA ALA A 281 8.74 -30.21 16.89
C ALA A 281 8.40 -30.61 18.34
N ASN A 282 8.52 -31.89 18.70
CA ASN A 282 8.33 -32.34 20.09
C ASN A 282 9.44 -31.80 21.00
N GLU A 283 10.71 -31.92 20.59
CA GLU A 283 11.85 -31.40 21.36
C GLU A 283 11.79 -29.87 21.52
N SER A 284 11.21 -29.17 20.54
CA SER A 284 11.01 -27.70 20.60
C SER A 284 10.07 -27.30 21.73
N VAL A 285 9.03 -28.11 22.00
CA VAL A 285 8.12 -27.89 23.13
C VAL A 285 8.86 -28.10 24.45
N GLU A 286 9.56 -29.24 24.56
CA GLU A 286 10.29 -29.62 25.77
C GLU A 286 11.39 -28.60 26.12
N VAL A 287 12.18 -28.15 25.15
CA VAL A 287 13.23 -27.15 25.41
C VAL A 287 12.64 -25.78 25.75
N LYS A 288 11.51 -25.37 25.14
CA LYS A 288 10.81 -24.13 25.52
C LYS A 288 10.34 -24.17 26.98
N GLU A 289 9.72 -25.27 27.38
CA GLU A 289 9.25 -25.48 28.75
C GLU A 289 10.45 -25.50 29.73
N HIS A 290 11.55 -26.16 29.36
CA HIS A 290 12.79 -26.15 30.15
C HIS A 290 13.36 -24.74 30.32
N LEU A 291 13.43 -23.96 29.24
CA LEU A 291 13.92 -22.58 29.24
C LEU A 291 13.05 -21.62 30.07
N SER A 292 11.84 -22.03 30.46
CA SER A 292 11.01 -21.25 31.39
C SER A 292 11.52 -21.33 32.83
N THR A 293 12.38 -22.30 33.15
CA THR A 293 12.99 -22.47 34.49
C THR A 293 14.52 -22.41 34.48
N SER A 294 15.16 -22.73 33.36
CA SER A 294 16.62 -22.73 33.18
C SER A 294 17.09 -21.62 32.23
N GLU A 295 18.32 -21.13 32.39
CA GLU A 295 18.93 -20.12 31.49
C GLU A 295 19.38 -20.69 30.14
N SER A 296 19.57 -22.02 30.08
CA SER A 296 19.95 -22.76 28.89
C SER A 296 19.31 -24.14 28.91
N GLY A 297 19.12 -24.71 27.72
CA GLY A 297 18.71 -26.09 27.52
C GLY A 297 19.34 -26.63 26.24
N SER A 298 19.31 -27.95 26.09
CA SER A 298 19.80 -28.60 24.88
C SER A 298 18.74 -29.51 24.28
N VAL A 299 18.75 -29.58 22.96
CA VAL A 299 17.96 -30.53 22.17
C VAL A 299 18.89 -31.61 21.68
N ILE A 300 18.68 -32.84 22.16
CA ILE A 300 19.49 -34.00 21.81
C ILE A 300 18.75 -34.84 20.77
N LEU A 301 19.32 -34.91 19.57
CA LEU A 301 18.73 -35.56 18.41
C LEU A 301 19.56 -36.80 18.03
N GLU A 302 19.13 -37.97 18.52
CA GLU A 302 19.74 -39.25 18.16
C GLU A 302 19.16 -39.82 16.86
N GLY A 303 19.99 -40.18 15.88
CA GLY A 303 19.54 -40.82 14.64
C GLY A 303 18.61 -39.96 13.78
N VAL A 304 18.69 -38.62 13.92
CA VAL A 304 17.98 -37.66 13.07
C VAL A 304 18.71 -37.44 11.74
N ILE A 305 20.02 -37.66 11.72
CA ILE A 305 20.87 -37.64 10.52
C ILE A 305 21.59 -38.99 10.45
N ASP A 306 22.01 -39.43 9.26
CA ASP A 306 22.83 -40.63 8.99
C ASP A 306 24.27 -40.56 9.58
N ILE A 307 24.41 -39.94 10.75
CA ILE A 307 25.61 -39.93 11.58
C ILE A 307 25.37 -40.80 12.81
N LYS A 308 26.40 -41.57 13.18
CA LYS A 308 26.35 -42.53 14.29
C LYS A 308 26.21 -41.87 15.68
N ASP A 309 26.54 -40.59 15.79
CA ASP A 309 26.60 -39.85 17.05
C ASP A 309 25.35 -38.97 17.26
N SER A 310 24.97 -38.76 18.52
CA SER A 310 23.89 -37.85 18.93
C SER A 310 24.26 -36.40 18.61
N ILE A 311 23.35 -35.65 18.00
CA ILE A 311 23.53 -34.20 17.79
C ILE A 311 22.95 -33.46 18.97
N GLU A 312 23.73 -32.58 19.58
CA GLU A 312 23.26 -31.71 20.65
C GLU A 312 23.23 -30.26 20.17
N ILE A 313 22.06 -29.64 20.19
CA ILE A 313 21.88 -28.22 19.87
C ILE A 313 21.61 -27.47 21.17
N GLN A 314 22.52 -26.57 21.53
CA GLN A 314 22.38 -25.71 22.70
C GLN A 314 21.52 -24.49 22.35
N LEU A 315 20.57 -24.16 23.23
CA LEU A 315 19.72 -22.98 23.13
C LEU A 315 19.69 -22.27 24.48
N THR A 316 19.98 -20.98 24.49
CA THR A 316 19.85 -20.13 25.68
C THR A 316 18.50 -19.45 25.72
N ARG A 317 18.02 -19.11 26.93
CA ARG A 317 16.80 -18.32 27.12
C ARG A 317 16.88 -16.99 26.37
N SER A 318 18.02 -16.31 26.41
CA SER A 318 18.23 -15.05 25.69
C SER A 318 18.08 -15.19 24.17
N GLN A 319 18.56 -16.29 23.57
CA GLN A 319 18.35 -16.54 22.14
C GLN A 319 16.88 -16.76 21.80
N PHE A 320 16.18 -17.60 22.59
CA PHE A 320 14.75 -17.79 22.45
C PHE A 320 13.98 -16.46 22.57
N GLU A 321 14.31 -15.65 23.56
CA GLU A 321 13.63 -14.38 23.78
C GLU A 321 13.84 -13.38 22.63
N LYS A 322 15.05 -13.34 22.05
CA LYS A 322 15.34 -12.53 20.86
C LYS A 322 14.53 -12.99 19.65
N MET A 323 14.45 -14.31 19.42
CA MET A 323 13.64 -14.88 18.34
C MET A 323 12.14 -14.58 18.52
N ALA A 324 11.66 -14.58 19.77
CA ALA A 324 10.26 -14.38 20.12
C ALA A 324 9.84 -12.92 20.35
N ALA A 325 10.76 -11.95 20.21
CA ALA A 325 10.52 -10.54 20.54
C ALA A 325 9.22 -9.96 19.93
N ASN A 326 8.95 -10.26 18.66
CA ASN A 326 7.73 -9.79 17.98
C ASN A 326 6.44 -10.39 18.56
N LEU A 327 6.48 -11.67 18.97
CA LEU A 327 5.32 -12.31 19.58
C LEU A 327 5.05 -11.74 20.98
N PHE A 328 6.10 -11.40 21.74
CA PHE A 328 5.95 -10.75 23.03
C PHE A 328 5.39 -9.33 22.94
N THR A 329 5.89 -8.50 22.01
CA THR A 329 5.33 -7.16 21.81
C THR A 329 3.84 -7.23 21.45
N ARG A 330 3.46 -8.18 20.58
CA ARG A 330 2.07 -8.39 20.18
C ARG A 330 1.15 -8.71 21.36
N THR A 331 1.60 -9.44 22.39
CA THR A 331 0.76 -9.69 23.57
C THR A 331 0.52 -8.42 24.38
N ILE A 332 1.53 -7.56 24.53
CA ILE A 332 1.41 -6.27 25.23
C ILE A 332 0.49 -5.31 24.47
N ASP A 333 0.58 -5.27 23.13
CA ASP A 333 -0.31 -4.43 22.29
C ASP A 333 -1.79 -4.80 22.47
N ILE A 334 -2.08 -6.09 22.65
CA ILE A 334 -3.44 -6.58 22.88
C ILE A 334 -3.93 -6.19 24.28
N VAL A 335 -3.07 -6.27 25.30
CA VAL A 335 -3.37 -5.77 26.65
C VAL A 335 -3.69 -4.27 26.62
N ASP A 336 -2.86 -3.48 25.96
CA ASP A 336 -3.05 -2.03 25.81
C ASP A 336 -4.36 -1.70 25.08
N ARG A 337 -4.68 -2.44 24.02
CA ARG A 337 -5.95 -2.31 23.30
C ARG A 337 -7.14 -2.65 24.18
N CYS A 338 -7.05 -3.70 25.00
CA CYS A 338 -8.13 -4.12 25.90
C CYS A 338 -8.43 -3.02 26.95
N ILE A 339 -7.40 -2.40 27.54
CA ILE A 339 -7.51 -1.28 28.48
C ILE A 339 -8.13 -0.04 27.82
N LYS A 340 -7.65 0.31 26.61
CA LYS A 340 -8.23 1.44 25.86
C LYS A 340 -9.71 1.22 25.54
N ASN A 341 -10.11 -0.02 25.27
CA ASN A 341 -11.50 -0.37 24.99
C ASN A 341 -12.38 -0.42 26.25
N SER A 342 -11.81 -0.51 27.45
CA SER A 342 -12.56 -0.43 28.72
C SER A 342 -12.76 1.00 29.22
N GLU A 343 -12.18 2.01 28.53
CA GLU A 343 -12.13 3.40 29.01
C GLU A 343 -11.45 3.56 30.39
N LEU A 344 -10.58 2.60 30.75
CA LEU A 344 -9.80 2.62 31.99
C LEU A 344 -8.34 2.95 31.68
N THR A 345 -7.59 3.27 32.72
CA THR A 345 -6.14 3.42 32.70
C THR A 345 -5.46 2.22 33.34
N LYS A 346 -4.13 2.12 33.18
CA LYS A 346 -3.33 1.06 33.81
C LYS A 346 -3.44 1.09 35.34
N ASP A 347 -3.54 2.28 35.92
CA ASP A 347 -3.60 2.52 37.37
C ASP A 347 -4.92 2.07 38.01
N ASP A 348 -5.97 1.92 37.19
CA ASP A 348 -7.28 1.42 37.63
C ASP A 348 -7.26 -0.11 37.83
N ILE A 349 -6.41 -0.82 37.07
CA ILE A 349 -6.26 -2.26 37.18
C ILE A 349 -5.59 -2.57 38.51
N SER A 350 -6.30 -3.27 39.39
CA SER A 350 -5.88 -3.55 40.77
C SER A 350 -4.97 -4.77 40.84
N GLU A 351 -5.22 -5.79 40.03
CA GLU A 351 -4.49 -7.04 40.03
C GLU A 351 -4.53 -7.73 38.67
N ILE A 352 -3.49 -8.50 38.37
CA ILE A 352 -3.30 -9.20 37.10
C ILE A 352 -3.24 -10.71 37.39
N ILE A 353 -4.21 -11.46 36.89
CA ILE A 353 -4.38 -12.90 37.08
C ILE A 353 -3.84 -13.62 35.83
N LEU A 354 -2.95 -14.58 36.02
CA LEU A 354 -2.36 -15.35 34.91
C LEU A 354 -3.10 -16.68 34.70
N ALA A 355 -3.43 -16.98 33.44
CA ALA A 355 -3.99 -18.25 32.99
C ALA A 355 -3.27 -18.75 31.74
N GLY A 356 -3.26 -20.07 31.53
CA GLY A 356 -2.61 -20.71 30.37
C GLY A 356 -1.11 -20.96 30.55
N GLY A 357 -0.64 -22.12 30.08
CA GLY A 357 0.72 -22.60 30.33
C GLY A 357 1.84 -21.74 29.72
N SER A 358 1.57 -21.01 28.63
CA SER A 358 2.62 -20.14 28.04
C SER A 358 2.93 -18.92 28.91
N THR A 359 2.14 -18.64 29.95
CA THR A 359 2.46 -17.60 30.94
C THR A 359 3.66 -17.95 31.82
N TYR A 360 4.12 -19.21 31.84
CA TYR A 360 5.36 -19.59 32.52
C TYR A 360 6.62 -18.97 31.91
N ILE A 361 6.57 -18.49 30.66
CA ILE A 361 7.71 -17.84 30.01
C ILE A 361 8.11 -16.58 30.80
N PRO A 362 9.34 -16.50 31.35
CA PRO A 362 9.77 -15.38 32.20
C PRO A 362 9.64 -14.01 31.52
N LYS A 363 10.00 -13.93 30.23
CA LYS A 363 9.93 -12.67 29.48
C LYS A 363 8.53 -12.09 29.37
N ILE A 364 7.50 -12.93 29.28
CA ILE A 364 6.11 -12.49 29.24
C ILE A 364 5.73 -11.83 30.57
N GLN A 365 6.09 -12.46 31.67
CA GLN A 365 5.82 -11.92 33.01
C GLN A 365 6.60 -10.63 33.27
N GLU A 366 7.87 -10.56 32.84
CA GLU A 366 8.70 -9.36 32.92
C GLU A 366 8.06 -8.21 32.14
N LEU A 367 7.72 -8.42 30.87
CA LEU A 367 7.13 -7.38 30.02
C LEU A 367 5.76 -6.93 30.52
N LEU A 368 4.94 -7.86 31.01
CA LEU A 368 3.64 -7.54 31.59
C LEU A 368 3.79 -6.72 32.88
N SER A 369 4.70 -7.11 33.78
CA SER A 369 4.97 -6.34 35.01
C SER A 369 5.53 -4.96 34.69
N ASN A 370 6.47 -4.85 33.76
CA ASN A 370 7.03 -3.57 33.29
C ASN A 370 5.97 -2.69 32.64
N TYR A 371 5.05 -3.26 31.87
CA TYR A 371 3.95 -2.51 31.26
C TYR A 371 3.01 -1.89 32.31
N PHE A 372 2.87 -2.52 33.47
CA PHE A 372 2.14 -2.03 34.65
C PHE A 372 3.08 -1.45 35.73
N ASP A 373 4.17 -0.80 35.32
CA ASP A 373 5.06 -0.03 36.21
C ASP A 373 5.63 -0.83 37.40
N GLY A 374 5.97 -2.10 37.13
CA GLY A 374 6.56 -3.01 38.11
C GLY A 374 5.55 -3.71 39.03
N LYS A 375 4.26 -3.67 38.68
CA LYS A 375 3.21 -4.33 39.46
C LYS A 375 3.44 -5.84 39.59
N GLN A 376 3.18 -6.38 40.79
CA GLN A 376 3.27 -7.82 41.03
C GLN A 376 2.13 -8.56 40.33
N LEU A 377 2.47 -9.67 39.67
CA LEU A 377 1.52 -10.55 39.00
C LEU A 377 1.00 -11.61 39.98
N ASN A 378 -0.31 -11.90 39.95
CA ASN A 378 -0.89 -12.93 40.78
C ASN A 378 -0.60 -14.32 40.22
N ARG A 379 0.02 -15.17 41.05
CA ARG A 379 0.40 -16.56 40.73
C ARG A 379 -0.26 -17.57 41.67
N THR A 380 -1.36 -17.21 42.32
CA THR A 380 -2.05 -18.08 43.30
C THR A 380 -2.73 -19.28 42.63
N LEU A 381 -3.19 -19.10 41.40
CA LEU A 381 -3.83 -20.14 40.62
C LEU A 381 -2.84 -20.97 39.82
N HIS A 382 -3.12 -22.26 39.66
CA HIS A 382 -2.43 -23.10 38.67
C HIS A 382 -2.90 -22.73 37.25
N PRO A 383 -2.06 -22.14 36.39
CA PRO A 383 -2.48 -21.56 35.10
C PRO A 383 -3.17 -22.56 34.16
N GLU A 384 -2.80 -23.84 34.21
CA GLU A 384 -3.37 -24.88 33.34
C GLU A 384 -4.66 -25.55 33.88
N GLU A 385 -5.00 -25.33 35.15
CA GLU A 385 -6.19 -25.96 35.76
C GLU A 385 -7.32 -24.96 36.05
N CYS A 386 -6.96 -23.69 36.19
CA CYS A 386 -7.88 -22.66 36.69
C CYS A 386 -9.12 -22.47 35.83
N VAL A 387 -8.98 -22.64 34.51
CA VAL A 387 -10.09 -22.52 33.55
C VAL A 387 -11.10 -23.66 33.74
N ALA A 388 -10.66 -24.92 33.80
CA ALA A 388 -11.54 -26.06 34.06
C ALA A 388 -12.21 -25.96 35.44
N LYS A 389 -11.44 -25.59 36.47
CA LYS A 389 -11.94 -25.36 37.83
C LYS A 389 -13.01 -24.26 37.88
N GLY A 390 -12.78 -23.15 37.18
CA GLY A 390 -13.77 -22.08 37.01
C GLY A 390 -15.06 -22.54 36.34
N ALA A 391 -14.94 -23.33 35.27
CA ALA A 391 -16.09 -23.92 34.59
C ALA A 391 -16.88 -24.86 35.52
N ALA A 392 -16.21 -25.63 36.38
CA ALA A 392 -16.85 -26.51 37.35
C ALA A 392 -17.57 -25.72 38.47
N LEU A 393 -17.03 -24.58 38.89
CA LEU A 393 -17.72 -23.67 39.80
C LEU A 393 -18.99 -23.09 39.16
N GLN A 394 -18.92 -22.64 37.91
CA GLN A 394 -20.08 -22.18 37.15
C GLN A 394 -21.12 -23.28 36.98
N ALA A 395 -20.68 -24.52 36.71
CA ALA A 395 -21.53 -25.70 36.62
C ALA A 395 -22.27 -25.97 37.94
N ALA A 396 -21.55 -25.88 39.06
CA ALA A 396 -22.13 -26.04 40.39
C ALA A 396 -23.23 -25.00 40.68
N MET A 397 -22.97 -23.72 40.37
CA MET A 397 -23.93 -22.62 40.54
C MET A 397 -25.19 -22.83 39.68
N LEU A 398 -25.04 -23.30 38.44
CA LEU A 398 -26.18 -23.56 37.54
C LEU A 398 -26.98 -24.81 37.91
N SER A 399 -26.35 -25.80 38.55
CA SER A 399 -27.01 -27.05 38.94
C SER A 399 -28.07 -26.86 40.05
N LYS A 400 -28.04 -25.72 40.77
CA LYS A 400 -28.89 -25.43 41.95
C LYS A 400 -28.88 -26.52 43.03
N SER A 401 -27.89 -27.41 42.98
CA SER A 401 -27.62 -28.39 44.02
C SER A 401 -27.28 -27.62 45.30
N SER A 402 -27.80 -28.06 46.45
CA SER A 402 -27.64 -27.40 47.75
C SER A 402 -26.18 -27.40 48.25
N HIS A 403 -25.32 -26.60 47.61
CA HIS A 403 -23.91 -26.43 47.91
C HIS A 403 -23.70 -25.22 48.82
N GLN A 404 -23.96 -25.40 50.12
CA GLN A 404 -23.95 -24.33 51.13
C GLN A 404 -22.62 -23.56 51.31
N LYS A 405 -21.53 -23.91 50.59
CA LYS A 405 -20.19 -23.31 50.76
C LYS A 405 -19.59 -22.60 49.55
N ILE A 406 -20.25 -22.63 48.38
CA ILE A 406 -19.77 -21.88 47.21
C ILE A 406 -20.20 -20.42 47.37
N LYS A 407 -19.27 -19.49 47.17
CA LYS A 407 -19.61 -18.07 47.05
C LYS A 407 -20.23 -17.88 45.68
N GLU A 408 -21.53 -17.61 45.62
CA GLU A 408 -22.23 -17.42 44.36
C GLU A 408 -21.92 -16.04 43.80
N PHE A 409 -21.51 -16.01 42.53
CA PHE A 409 -21.32 -14.77 41.77
C PHE A 409 -22.34 -14.70 40.65
N LYS A 410 -22.95 -13.53 40.50
CA LYS A 410 -23.58 -13.20 39.24
C LYS A 410 -22.48 -12.80 38.25
N VAL A 411 -22.35 -13.57 37.19
CA VAL A 411 -21.37 -13.33 36.13
C VAL A 411 -22.06 -12.70 34.94
N THR A 412 -21.65 -11.50 34.58
CA THR A 412 -22.11 -10.80 33.38
C THR A 412 -21.01 -10.83 32.33
N GLU A 413 -21.23 -11.58 31.27
CA GLU A 413 -20.33 -11.66 30.11
C GLU A 413 -20.66 -10.54 29.11
N VAL A 414 -19.78 -10.34 28.13
CA VAL A 414 -20.00 -9.38 27.03
C VAL A 414 -19.77 -10.01 25.65
N THR A 415 -20.31 -9.39 24.60
CA THR A 415 -20.06 -9.81 23.22
C THR A 415 -18.68 -9.33 22.71
N PRO A 416 -17.89 -10.17 22.00
CA PRO A 416 -16.53 -9.82 21.58
C PRO A 416 -16.45 -8.91 20.35
N SER A 417 -17.53 -8.75 19.60
CA SER A 417 -17.57 -7.94 18.38
C SER A 417 -18.96 -7.34 18.19
N SER A 418 -19.01 -6.20 17.50
CA SER A 418 -20.27 -5.56 17.16
C SER A 418 -21.03 -6.38 16.10
N LEU A 419 -22.35 -6.48 16.25
CA LEU A 419 -23.28 -7.10 15.30
C LEU A 419 -24.14 -6.04 14.64
N GLY A 420 -24.40 -6.22 13.34
CA GLY A 420 -25.15 -5.24 12.57
C GLY A 420 -25.72 -5.77 11.27
N VAL A 421 -26.52 -4.92 10.63
CA VAL A 421 -27.18 -5.20 9.35
C VAL A 421 -26.50 -4.36 8.28
N GLY A 422 -26.18 -4.98 7.13
CA GLY A 422 -25.75 -4.22 5.96
C GLY A 422 -26.94 -3.61 5.24
N ASP A 423 -26.93 -2.28 5.09
CA ASP A 423 -27.93 -1.59 4.29
C ASP A 423 -27.62 -1.64 2.78
N VAL A 424 -28.47 -1.01 1.98
CA VAL A 424 -28.34 -0.99 0.51
C VAL A 424 -27.07 -0.25 0.03
N SER A 425 -26.45 0.56 0.88
CA SER A 425 -25.20 1.29 0.63
C SER A 425 -23.94 0.58 1.13
N TYR A 426 -24.08 -0.68 1.55
CA TYR A 426 -23.03 -1.47 2.21
C TYR A 426 -22.58 -0.90 3.56
N LYS A 427 -23.33 0.05 4.13
CA LYS A 427 -23.02 0.63 5.43
C LYS A 427 -23.50 -0.30 6.53
N MET A 428 -22.64 -0.48 7.52
CA MET A 428 -22.93 -1.24 8.73
C MET A 428 -23.86 -0.42 9.63
N ASP A 429 -25.08 -0.92 9.81
CA ASP A 429 -25.99 -0.42 10.83
C ASP A 429 -25.84 -1.27 12.09
N PHE A 430 -25.11 -0.75 13.07
CA PHE A 430 -24.78 -1.46 14.30
C PHE A 430 -26.00 -1.62 15.18
N VAL A 431 -26.33 -2.87 15.52
CA VAL A 431 -27.49 -3.23 16.35
C VAL A 431 -27.05 -3.56 17.78
N ILE A 432 -25.97 -4.34 17.93
CA ILE A 432 -25.37 -4.67 19.23
C ILE A 432 -23.89 -4.30 19.14
N ARG A 433 -23.38 -3.49 20.06
CA ARG A 433 -21.96 -3.08 20.06
C ARG A 433 -21.08 -4.11 20.74
N ARG A 434 -19.80 -4.18 20.37
CA ARG A 434 -18.80 -4.95 21.14
C ARG A 434 -18.83 -4.53 22.61
N ASN A 435 -18.46 -5.45 23.49
CA ASN A 435 -18.50 -5.28 24.94
C ASN A 435 -19.92 -5.02 25.51
N THR A 436 -21.00 -5.19 24.72
CA THR A 436 -22.36 -5.16 25.28
C THR A 436 -22.59 -6.38 26.18
N PRO A 437 -23.13 -6.22 27.41
CA PRO A 437 -23.49 -7.32 28.29
C PRO A 437 -24.40 -8.35 27.63
N ILE A 438 -24.19 -9.65 27.90
CA ILE A 438 -25.03 -10.76 27.40
C ILE A 438 -25.65 -11.53 28.58
N PRO A 439 -26.91 -12.01 28.46
CA PRO A 439 -27.78 -11.93 27.28
C PRO A 439 -28.30 -10.51 27.00
N THR A 440 -28.54 -10.20 25.74
CA THR A 440 -29.09 -8.89 25.31
C THR A 440 -30.01 -9.03 24.12
N ASN A 441 -30.92 -8.07 23.96
CA ASN A 441 -31.74 -7.92 22.78
C ASN A 441 -31.70 -6.46 22.32
N ALA A 442 -31.49 -6.26 21.03
CA ALA A 442 -31.50 -4.94 20.41
C ALA A 442 -32.16 -5.03 19.03
N SER A 443 -32.54 -3.88 18.49
CA SER A 443 -33.29 -3.85 17.24
C SER A 443 -33.03 -2.61 16.42
N VAL A 444 -33.12 -2.76 15.11
CA VAL A 444 -33.05 -1.68 14.13
C VAL A 444 -34.26 -1.72 13.22
N THR A 445 -34.70 -0.56 12.74
CA THR A 445 -35.88 -0.45 11.86
C THR A 445 -35.47 -0.01 10.47
N HIS A 446 -35.72 -0.86 9.47
CA HIS A 446 -35.56 -0.52 8.06
C HIS A 446 -36.94 -0.27 7.41
N ALA A 447 -36.94 0.25 6.19
CA ALA A 447 -38.14 0.45 5.41
C ALA A 447 -38.01 -0.14 4.01
N THR A 448 -39.14 -0.45 3.38
CA THR A 448 -39.15 -0.83 1.95
C THR A 448 -38.68 0.33 1.09
N VAL A 449 -37.95 0.03 0.01
CA VAL A 449 -37.40 1.03 -0.92
C VAL A 449 -38.07 0.99 -2.29
N THR A 450 -38.93 0.02 -2.55
CA THR A 450 -39.76 -0.07 -3.75
C THR A 450 -41.24 -0.20 -3.43
N ASP A 451 -42.07 0.20 -4.37
CA ASP A 451 -43.52 0.14 -4.24
C ASP A 451 -44.00 -1.30 -4.20
N ASN A 452 -44.85 -1.63 -3.21
CA ASN A 452 -45.38 -2.98 -3.00
C ASN A 452 -44.29 -4.07 -2.93
N GLN A 453 -43.14 -3.73 -2.34
CA GLN A 453 -42.02 -4.66 -2.17
C GLN A 453 -42.45 -5.90 -1.37
N ALA A 454 -42.42 -7.08 -1.99
CA ALA A 454 -42.90 -8.33 -1.38
C ALA A 454 -41.90 -8.98 -0.41
N ALA A 455 -40.60 -8.69 -0.57
CA ALA A 455 -39.54 -9.26 0.26
C ALA A 455 -38.34 -8.31 0.39
N ILE A 456 -37.61 -8.44 1.50
CA ILE A 456 -36.34 -7.78 1.75
C ILE A 456 -35.25 -8.84 1.94
N ASN A 457 -34.10 -8.66 1.28
CA ASN A 457 -32.90 -9.48 1.51
C ASN A 457 -31.90 -8.64 2.29
N LEU A 458 -31.50 -9.12 3.47
CA LEU A 458 -30.54 -8.46 4.35
C LEU A 458 -29.41 -9.41 4.66
N LYS A 459 -28.25 -8.85 5.01
CA LYS A 459 -27.09 -9.61 5.46
C LYS A 459 -26.72 -9.14 6.84
N ILE A 460 -26.42 -10.08 7.71
CA ILE A 460 -25.96 -9.79 9.07
C ILE A 460 -24.46 -9.95 9.12
N TYR A 461 -23.82 -9.00 9.78
CA TYR A 461 -22.37 -8.92 9.86
C TYR A 461 -21.90 -8.83 11.31
N GLU A 462 -20.67 -9.26 11.53
CA GLU A 462 -19.93 -9.18 12.79
C GLU A 462 -18.57 -8.50 12.53
N GLY A 463 -18.30 -7.41 13.24
CA GLY A 463 -17.07 -6.62 13.12
C GLY A 463 -17.27 -5.11 13.35
N GLU A 464 -16.18 -4.36 13.37
CA GLU A 464 -16.16 -2.95 13.79
C GLU A 464 -16.12 -1.94 12.63
N ARG A 465 -16.02 -2.40 11.38
CA ARG A 465 -15.85 -1.52 10.22
C ARG A 465 -17.18 -0.93 9.77
N MET A 466 -17.18 0.31 9.31
CA MET A 466 -18.37 0.94 8.71
C MET A 466 -18.78 0.29 7.39
N ASP A 467 -17.83 -0.22 6.62
CA ASP A 467 -18.08 -0.97 5.38
C ASP A 467 -18.31 -2.45 5.69
N VAL A 468 -19.52 -2.96 5.46
CA VAL A 468 -19.86 -4.36 5.77
C VAL A 468 -19.04 -5.37 4.97
N ARG A 469 -18.41 -4.98 3.86
CA ARG A 469 -17.53 -5.84 3.07
C ARG A 469 -16.21 -6.12 3.79
N LYS A 470 -15.88 -5.31 4.81
CA LYS A 470 -14.72 -5.46 5.70
C LYS A 470 -15.06 -6.12 7.04
N ASN A 471 -16.32 -6.57 7.21
CA ASN A 471 -16.78 -7.34 8.37
C ASN A 471 -17.10 -8.79 8.00
N ILE A 472 -17.17 -9.68 8.99
CA ILE A 472 -17.53 -11.09 8.81
C ILE A 472 -19.03 -11.18 8.50
N CYS A 473 -19.41 -11.80 7.39
CA CYS A 473 -20.82 -12.01 7.04
C CYS A 473 -21.33 -13.30 7.70
N LEU A 474 -22.28 -13.19 8.63
CA LEU A 474 -22.84 -14.34 9.35
C LEU A 474 -23.92 -15.09 8.54
N GLY A 475 -24.66 -14.39 7.67
CA GLY A 475 -25.71 -15.03 6.88
C GLY A 475 -26.58 -14.07 6.09
N ASN A 476 -27.35 -14.63 5.16
CA ASN A 476 -28.38 -13.91 4.41
C ASN A 476 -29.77 -14.21 4.98
N PHE A 477 -30.57 -13.17 5.12
CA PHE A 477 -31.90 -13.20 5.71
C PHE A 477 -32.89 -12.63 4.71
N LYS A 478 -33.73 -13.51 4.14
CA LYS A 478 -34.82 -13.12 3.25
C LYS A 478 -36.11 -13.02 4.07
N ILE A 479 -36.57 -11.79 4.27
CA ILE A 479 -37.79 -11.46 4.99
C ILE A 479 -38.94 -11.35 3.98
N THR A 480 -40.00 -12.13 4.15
CA THR A 480 -41.16 -12.18 3.23
C THR A 480 -42.46 -11.84 3.95
N ASN A 481 -43.58 -11.85 3.22
CA ASN A 481 -44.92 -11.55 3.73
C ASN A 481 -45.06 -10.08 4.20
N LEU A 482 -44.44 -9.15 3.46
CA LEU A 482 -44.56 -7.72 3.71
C LEU A 482 -45.92 -7.19 3.26
N THR A 483 -46.52 -6.27 4.01
CA THR A 483 -47.75 -5.60 3.59
C THR A 483 -47.43 -4.68 2.40
N PRO A 484 -48.17 -4.78 1.26
CA PRO A 484 -47.99 -3.88 0.14
C PRO A 484 -48.19 -2.42 0.55
N ALA A 485 -47.16 -1.59 0.36
CA ALA A 485 -47.18 -0.19 0.71
C ALA A 485 -46.24 0.62 -0.21
N PRO A 486 -46.45 1.95 -0.31
CA PRO A 486 -45.50 2.83 -0.98
C PRO A 486 -44.09 2.74 -0.38
N PRO A 487 -43.03 3.10 -1.14
CA PRO A 487 -41.67 3.18 -0.62
C PRO A 487 -41.60 3.98 0.69
N GLY A 488 -40.85 3.47 1.66
CA GLY A 488 -40.62 4.09 2.96
C GLY A 488 -41.74 3.91 3.99
N LYS A 489 -42.91 3.37 3.60
CA LYS A 489 -44.09 3.24 4.49
C LYS A 489 -44.17 1.92 5.24
N CYS A 490 -43.77 0.80 4.64
CA CYS A 490 -43.64 -0.46 5.36
C CYS A 490 -42.36 -0.40 6.21
N LYS A 491 -42.51 -0.42 7.54
CA LYS A 491 -41.41 -0.34 8.51
C LYS A 491 -41.17 -1.72 9.14
N ILE A 492 -39.96 -2.22 9.06
CA ILE A 492 -39.59 -3.58 9.46
C ILE A 492 -38.54 -3.49 10.56
N LYS A 493 -38.92 -3.91 11.75
CA LYS A 493 -38.07 -3.99 12.94
C LYS A 493 -37.35 -5.34 12.95
N ILE A 494 -36.05 -5.32 12.74
CA ILE A 494 -35.16 -6.48 12.87
C ILE A 494 -34.70 -6.52 14.32
N ILE A 495 -34.85 -7.67 14.97
CA ILE A 495 -34.52 -7.88 16.37
C ILE A 495 -33.40 -8.92 16.43
N MET A 496 -32.27 -8.53 17.01
CA MET A 496 -31.14 -9.41 17.29
C MET A 496 -31.10 -9.70 18.79
N THR A 497 -31.08 -10.98 19.13
CA THR A 497 -30.96 -11.45 20.51
C THR A 497 -29.71 -12.28 20.63
N ILE A 498 -28.83 -11.93 21.56
CA ILE A 498 -27.70 -12.77 21.97
C ILE A 498 -28.09 -13.41 23.31
N ASP A 499 -28.07 -14.73 23.38
CA ASP A 499 -28.36 -15.45 24.63
C ASP A 499 -27.16 -15.47 25.59
N ALA A 500 -27.32 -16.17 26.72
CA ALA A 500 -26.24 -16.28 27.71
C ALA A 500 -25.01 -17.05 27.20
N ASN A 501 -25.12 -17.82 26.12
CA ASN A 501 -24.00 -18.55 25.50
C ASN A 501 -23.30 -17.73 24.41
N GLY A 502 -23.76 -16.51 24.13
CA GLY A 502 -23.25 -15.71 23.03
C GLY A 502 -23.83 -16.12 21.67
N ILE A 503 -24.95 -16.86 21.63
CA ILE A 503 -25.57 -17.33 20.39
C ILE A 503 -26.59 -16.30 19.89
N LEU A 504 -26.42 -15.89 18.63
CA LEU A 504 -27.31 -14.94 17.95
C LEU A 504 -28.58 -15.62 17.42
N THR A 505 -29.73 -15.05 17.76
CA THR A 505 -31.04 -15.31 17.14
C THR A 505 -31.57 -14.03 16.51
N VAL A 506 -32.14 -14.13 15.31
CA VAL A 506 -32.65 -12.98 14.56
C VAL A 506 -34.11 -13.19 14.23
N THR A 507 -34.94 -12.20 14.57
CA THR A 507 -36.37 -12.18 14.23
C THR A 507 -36.74 -10.85 13.58
N ALA A 508 -37.90 -10.77 12.93
CA ALA A 508 -38.35 -9.56 12.25
C ALA A 508 -39.85 -9.36 12.42
N LYS A 509 -40.25 -8.10 12.64
CA LYS A 509 -41.64 -7.68 12.78
C LYS A 509 -41.92 -6.47 11.91
N GLU A 510 -43.03 -6.48 11.19
CA GLU A 510 -43.56 -5.30 10.52
C GLU A 510 -44.35 -4.43 11.53
N LYS A 511 -44.06 -3.13 11.56
CA LYS A 511 -44.77 -2.15 12.38
C LYS A 511 -46.00 -1.62 11.62
N LEU A 512 -47.19 -1.89 12.14
CA LEU A 512 -48.47 -1.37 11.63
C LEU A 512 -48.94 -0.19 12.52
N LYS A 513 -50.01 0.51 12.13
CA LYS A 513 -50.49 1.70 12.85
C LYS A 513 -50.84 1.43 14.32
N GLU A 514 -51.41 0.27 14.62
CA GLU A 514 -51.89 -0.08 15.97
C GLU A 514 -51.39 -1.45 16.46
N ASN A 515 -50.62 -2.18 15.65
CA ASN A 515 -50.16 -3.55 15.96
C ASN A 515 -48.80 -3.85 15.29
N SER A 516 -48.25 -5.05 15.53
CA SER A 516 -47.10 -5.59 14.79
C SER A 516 -47.40 -6.95 14.19
N LYS A 517 -46.87 -7.23 13.00
CA LYS A 517 -47.01 -8.50 12.31
C LYS A 517 -45.66 -9.22 12.28
N ASP A 518 -45.59 -10.45 12.81
CA ASP A 518 -44.38 -11.27 12.69
C ASP A 518 -44.14 -11.64 11.24
N LEU A 519 -42.88 -11.55 10.81
CA LEU A 519 -42.49 -11.81 9.44
C LEU A 519 -41.79 -13.15 9.31
N GLN A 520 -41.96 -13.78 8.15
CA GLN A 520 -41.26 -15.00 7.83
C GLN A 520 -39.84 -14.67 7.41
N ILE A 521 -38.87 -15.39 7.99
CA ILE A 521 -37.45 -15.26 7.69
C ILE A 521 -36.97 -16.58 7.11
N ALA A 522 -36.48 -16.54 5.88
CA ALA A 522 -35.65 -17.61 5.34
C ALA A 522 -34.18 -17.23 5.55
N TYR A 523 -33.47 -18.06 6.33
CA TYR A 523 -32.04 -17.94 6.55
C TYR A 523 -31.28 -18.82 5.57
N THR A 524 -30.26 -18.27 4.93
CA THR A 524 -29.24 -19.06 4.23
C THR A 524 -27.87 -18.70 4.80
N LYS A 525 -27.08 -19.71 5.14
CA LYS A 525 -25.68 -19.52 5.52
C LYS A 525 -24.98 -18.79 4.36
N ALA A 526 -24.18 -17.79 4.69
CA ALA A 526 -23.54 -16.98 3.66
C ALA A 526 -22.42 -17.79 3.00
N ASN A 527 -22.53 -18.07 1.70
CA ASN A 527 -21.39 -18.45 0.87
C ASN A 527 -20.78 -17.16 0.35
N ARG A 528 -19.59 -16.77 0.81
CA ARG A 528 -18.84 -15.67 0.20
C ARG A 528 -17.37 -16.00 0.00
N THR A 529 -16.95 -15.78 -1.23
CA THR A 529 -15.64 -15.96 -1.87
C THR A 529 -14.70 -14.75 -1.71
N TYR A 530 -15.06 -13.74 -0.92
CA TYR A 530 -14.24 -12.55 -0.72
C TYR A 530 -13.31 -12.71 0.48
N LYS A 531 -11.99 -12.72 0.22
CA LYS A 531 -10.95 -12.83 1.24
C LYS A 531 -10.92 -11.55 2.09
N LEU A 532 -11.58 -11.57 3.25
CA LEU A 532 -11.33 -10.58 4.31
C LEU A 532 -9.90 -10.78 4.82
N GLY A 533 -9.01 -9.83 4.51
CA GLY A 533 -7.71 -9.75 5.15
C GLY A 533 -7.89 -9.14 6.54
N ARG A 534 -8.23 -9.93 7.56
CA ARG A 534 -7.98 -9.52 8.96
C ARG A 534 -6.47 -9.59 9.20
N LYS A 535 -5.74 -8.60 8.68
CA LYS A 535 -4.43 -8.22 9.20
C LYS A 535 -4.69 -7.10 10.19
N GLY A 536 -4.05 -7.13 11.37
CA GLY A 536 -4.15 -6.04 12.34
C GLY A 536 -3.82 -4.71 11.67
N GLY A 537 -4.84 -3.96 11.30
CA GLY A 537 -4.72 -2.69 10.61
C GLY A 537 -4.33 -1.60 11.60
N ASP A 538 -3.62 -0.59 11.10
CA ASP A 538 -3.46 0.67 11.82
C ASP A 538 -4.86 1.27 12.04
N ARG A 539 -5.30 1.37 13.29
CA ARG A 539 -6.63 1.90 13.68
C ARG A 539 -6.90 3.28 13.08
N VAL A 540 -5.86 4.07 12.83
CA VAL A 540 -5.98 5.38 12.18
C VAL A 540 -6.33 5.25 10.70
N GLN A 541 -5.73 4.29 9.99
CA GLN A 541 -6.07 3.99 8.60
C GLN A 541 -7.50 3.47 8.49
N GLU A 542 -7.90 2.54 9.37
CA GLU A 542 -9.27 2.03 9.39
C GLU A 542 -10.30 3.13 9.64
N GLN A 543 -10.03 4.05 10.58
CA GLN A 543 -10.88 5.22 10.82
C GLN A 543 -10.95 6.18 9.64
N LEU A 544 -9.84 6.41 8.92
CA LEU A 544 -9.83 7.26 7.73
C LEU A 544 -10.58 6.62 6.56
N GLU A 545 -10.39 5.31 6.34
CA GLU A 545 -11.15 4.53 5.37
C GLU A 545 -12.65 4.55 5.70
N ASP A 546 -13.01 4.37 6.97
CA ASP A 546 -14.40 4.38 7.40
C ASP A 546 -15.03 5.78 7.27
N LYS A 547 -14.28 6.85 7.55
CA LYS A 547 -14.72 8.24 7.28
C LYS A 547 -14.97 8.47 5.78
N ARG A 548 -14.05 8.03 4.91
CA ARG A 548 -14.20 8.14 3.44
C ARG A 548 -15.40 7.34 2.95
N PHE A 549 -15.52 6.10 3.39
CA PHE A 549 -16.63 5.23 3.06
C PHE A 549 -17.97 5.83 3.52
N MET A 550 -18.02 6.43 4.71
CA MET A 550 -19.24 7.07 5.22
C MET A 550 -19.72 8.25 4.37
N GLU A 551 -18.81 9.00 3.74
CA GLU A 551 -19.19 10.03 2.77
C GLU A 551 -19.82 9.43 1.51
N LEU A 552 -19.24 8.33 1.01
CA LEU A 552 -19.72 7.63 -0.18
C LEU A 552 -21.07 6.95 0.05
N ALA A 553 -21.21 6.25 1.18
CA ALA A 553 -22.44 5.56 1.57
C ALA A 553 -23.62 6.54 1.68
N LYS A 554 -23.41 7.75 2.23
CA LYS A 554 -24.44 8.80 2.29
C LYS A 554 -24.93 9.22 0.91
N ILE A 555 -24.02 9.36 -0.06
CA ILE A 555 -24.38 9.73 -1.44
C ILE A 555 -25.15 8.58 -2.10
N HIS A 556 -24.67 7.34 -1.92
CA HIS A 556 -25.28 6.14 -2.47
C HIS A 556 -26.71 5.93 -1.95
N GLU A 557 -26.91 5.99 -0.64
CA GLU A 557 -28.22 5.90 0.02
C GLU A 557 -29.19 6.98 -0.49
N PHE A 558 -28.68 8.21 -0.64
CA PHE A 558 -29.47 9.33 -1.18
C PHE A 558 -29.93 9.08 -2.62
N LEU A 559 -29.03 8.67 -3.52
CA LEU A 559 -29.36 8.44 -4.94
C LEU A 559 -30.38 7.31 -5.11
N ILE A 560 -30.22 6.20 -4.38
CA ILE A 560 -31.17 5.06 -4.41
C ILE A 560 -32.55 5.50 -3.94
N THR A 561 -32.63 6.27 -2.86
CA THR A 561 -33.91 6.75 -2.32
C THR A 561 -34.57 7.76 -3.26
N TYR A 562 -33.77 8.64 -3.88
CA TYR A 562 -34.25 9.65 -4.81
C TYR A 562 -34.90 9.03 -6.05
N ILE A 563 -34.23 8.10 -6.73
CA ILE A 563 -34.77 7.47 -7.94
C ILE A 563 -36.03 6.64 -7.66
N ALA A 564 -36.08 5.95 -6.53
CA ALA A 564 -37.28 5.21 -6.11
C ALA A 564 -38.49 6.13 -5.88
N GLY A 565 -38.25 7.35 -5.38
CA GLY A 565 -39.27 8.39 -5.27
C GLY A 565 -39.79 8.85 -6.63
N VAL A 566 -38.90 9.08 -7.60
CA VAL A 566 -39.29 9.46 -8.98
C VAL A 566 -40.13 8.36 -9.62
N GLU A 567 -39.67 7.10 -9.54
CA GLU A 567 -40.38 5.92 -10.07
C GLU A 567 -41.83 5.85 -9.57
N TYR A 568 -42.00 5.96 -8.25
CA TYR A 568 -43.31 5.87 -7.62
C TYR A 568 -44.27 6.95 -8.12
N ASN A 569 -43.80 8.21 -8.20
CA ASN A 569 -44.63 9.32 -8.64
C ASN A 569 -44.97 9.28 -10.15
N MET A 570 -44.17 8.56 -10.95
CA MET A 570 -44.35 8.46 -12.40
C MET A 570 -45.23 7.27 -12.86
N LYS A 571 -45.47 6.28 -11.99
CA LYS A 571 -46.10 4.99 -12.33
C LYS A 571 -47.45 5.07 -13.05
N ASN A 572 -48.19 6.17 -12.88
CA ASN A 572 -49.53 6.40 -13.48
C ASN A 572 -49.64 7.70 -14.30
N LYS A 573 -48.50 8.29 -14.72
CA LYS A 573 -48.49 9.52 -15.52
C LYS A 573 -48.38 9.20 -17.01
N LYS A 574 -49.05 10.00 -17.86
CA LYS A 574 -48.84 9.96 -19.32
C LYS A 574 -47.52 10.65 -19.62
N ILE A 575 -46.54 9.90 -20.12
CA ILE A 575 -45.18 10.38 -20.38
C ILE A 575 -44.87 10.47 -21.87
N THR A 576 -44.03 11.43 -22.26
CA THR A 576 -43.52 11.55 -23.63
C THR A 576 -42.47 10.48 -23.94
N SER A 577 -42.13 10.30 -25.21
CA SER A 577 -41.02 9.41 -25.63
C SER A 577 -39.68 9.85 -25.02
N THR A 578 -39.42 11.15 -24.95
CA THR A 578 -38.22 11.72 -24.32
C THR A 578 -38.15 11.39 -22.83
N GLU A 579 -39.23 11.64 -22.07
CA GLU A 579 -39.30 11.35 -20.63
C GLU A 579 -39.13 9.86 -20.33
N ARG A 580 -39.66 8.99 -21.20
CA ARG A 580 -39.47 7.54 -21.08
C ARG A 580 -38.00 7.16 -21.24
N ASN A 581 -37.28 7.75 -22.19
CA ASN A 581 -35.85 7.49 -22.41
C ASN A 581 -35.00 8.02 -21.24
N GLU A 582 -35.31 9.21 -20.72
CA GLU A 582 -34.62 9.80 -19.56
C GLU A 582 -34.79 8.94 -18.30
N LEU A 583 -36.02 8.46 -18.02
CA LEU A 583 -36.29 7.54 -16.89
C LEU A 583 -35.59 6.19 -17.09
N GLN A 584 -35.56 5.67 -18.32
CA GLN A 584 -34.88 4.42 -18.63
C GLN A 584 -33.38 4.53 -18.33
N ARG A 585 -32.74 5.64 -18.73
CA ARG A 585 -31.33 5.90 -18.39
C ARG A 585 -31.12 6.02 -16.88
N CYS A 586 -32.05 6.65 -16.15
CA CYS A 586 -31.97 6.68 -14.69
C CYS A 586 -32.06 5.28 -14.04
N PHE A 587 -32.83 4.35 -14.61
CA PHE A 587 -32.88 2.96 -14.15
C PHE A 587 -31.59 2.20 -14.44
N GLU A 588 -30.94 2.50 -15.56
CA GLU A 588 -29.60 1.97 -15.88
C GLU A 588 -28.58 2.49 -14.87
N ILE A 589 -28.55 3.81 -14.61
CA ILE A 589 -27.68 4.40 -13.59
C ILE A 589 -27.94 3.77 -12.21
N ARG A 590 -29.20 3.56 -11.82
CA ARG A 590 -29.55 2.87 -10.57
C ARG A 590 -28.97 1.45 -10.53
N LYS A 591 -29.03 0.70 -11.64
CA LYS A 591 -28.43 -0.64 -11.74
C LYS A 591 -26.90 -0.57 -11.69
N GLU A 592 -26.27 0.40 -12.34
CA GLU A 592 -24.82 0.64 -12.28
C GLU A 592 -24.38 0.93 -10.83
N ILE A 593 -25.14 1.74 -10.09
CA ILE A 593 -24.90 2.05 -8.67
C ILE A 593 -25.13 0.82 -7.76
N ALA A 594 -26.13 -0.02 -8.05
CA ALA A 594 -26.49 -1.19 -7.26
C ALA A 594 -25.62 -2.44 -7.54
N ASN A 595 -25.12 -2.58 -8.77
CA ASN A 595 -24.25 -3.69 -9.21
C ASN A 595 -22.76 -3.37 -9.05
N GLY A 596 -22.41 -2.13 -8.69
CA GLY A 596 -21.02 -1.68 -8.60
C GLY A 596 -20.25 -2.37 -7.47
N GLU A 597 -19.36 -3.29 -7.85
CA GLU A 597 -18.18 -3.65 -7.05
C GLU A 597 -17.23 -2.43 -6.84
N ASP A 598 -17.44 -1.34 -7.60
CA ASP A 598 -16.71 -0.06 -7.62
C ASP A 598 -17.28 1.03 -6.67
N SER A 599 -17.81 0.69 -5.50
CA SER A 599 -18.36 1.71 -4.58
C SER A 599 -17.30 2.62 -3.91
N GLU A 600 -16.04 2.55 -4.34
CA GLU A 600 -14.90 3.32 -3.81
C GLU A 600 -14.55 4.56 -4.65
N ASP A 601 -15.07 4.68 -5.88
CA ASP A 601 -14.82 5.83 -6.75
C ASP A 601 -15.85 6.96 -6.51
N LYS A 602 -15.46 7.91 -5.64
CA LYS A 602 -16.25 9.11 -5.32
C LYS A 602 -16.64 9.91 -6.56
N VAL A 603 -15.75 10.01 -7.54
CA VAL A 603 -15.94 10.84 -8.73
C VAL A 603 -16.95 10.17 -9.65
N LYS A 604 -16.83 8.86 -9.88
CA LYS A 604 -17.80 8.09 -10.66
C LYS A 604 -19.20 8.15 -10.03
N LEU A 605 -19.31 7.94 -8.71
CA LEU A 605 -20.59 8.00 -7.99
C LEU A 605 -21.22 9.41 -8.07
N MET A 606 -20.40 10.47 -7.92
CA MET A 606 -20.86 11.85 -8.06
C MET A 606 -21.30 12.16 -9.50
N ASN A 607 -20.55 11.71 -10.52
CA ASN A 607 -20.89 11.91 -11.93
C ASN A 607 -22.21 11.23 -12.29
N LEU A 608 -22.40 9.97 -11.87
CA LEU A 608 -23.66 9.25 -12.04
C LEU A 608 -24.82 9.95 -11.31
N GLY A 609 -24.55 10.50 -10.12
CA GLY A 609 -25.51 11.32 -9.40
C GLY A 609 -25.90 12.59 -10.15
N VAL A 610 -24.93 13.32 -10.71
CA VAL A 610 -25.16 14.52 -11.53
C VAL A 610 -25.96 14.18 -12.78
N GLU A 611 -25.59 13.13 -13.50
CA GLU A 611 -26.32 12.66 -14.68
C GLU A 611 -27.77 12.30 -14.33
N MET A 612 -27.98 11.48 -13.29
CA MET A 612 -29.33 11.11 -12.82
C MET A 612 -30.16 12.34 -12.43
N MET A 613 -29.56 13.34 -11.80
CA MET A 613 -30.25 14.58 -11.44
C MET A 613 -30.65 15.39 -12.67
N GLN A 614 -29.74 15.57 -13.64
CA GLN A 614 -30.02 16.29 -14.88
C GLN A 614 -31.18 15.67 -15.66
N LEU A 615 -31.26 14.34 -15.66
CA LEU A 615 -32.34 13.59 -16.29
C LEU A 615 -33.66 13.70 -15.50
N CYS A 616 -33.61 13.64 -14.17
CA CYS A 616 -34.83 13.65 -13.34
C CYS A 616 -35.39 15.07 -13.11
N GLU A 617 -34.58 16.11 -13.06
CA GLU A 617 -35.00 17.45 -12.65
C GLU A 617 -36.10 18.07 -13.53
N PRO A 618 -36.03 18.00 -14.88
CA PRO A 618 -37.11 18.48 -15.74
C PRO A 618 -38.43 17.77 -15.45
N ILE A 619 -38.39 16.46 -15.20
CA ILE A 619 -39.54 15.62 -14.89
C ILE A 619 -40.13 16.02 -13.52
N VAL A 620 -39.30 16.11 -12.49
CA VAL A 620 -39.70 16.47 -11.13
C VAL A 620 -40.35 17.87 -11.11
N LYS A 621 -39.79 18.84 -11.84
CA LYS A 621 -40.34 20.19 -11.99
C LYS A 621 -41.68 20.18 -12.73
N LYS A 622 -41.77 19.47 -13.85
CA LYS A 622 -42.98 19.40 -14.69
C LYS A 622 -44.19 18.82 -13.93
N TYR A 623 -43.97 17.76 -13.15
CA TYR A 623 -45.04 17.05 -12.44
C TYR A 623 -45.22 17.47 -10.97
N ASN A 624 -44.43 18.43 -10.48
CA ASN A 624 -44.53 19.06 -9.17
C ASN A 624 -44.61 18.05 -8.00
N PHE A 625 -43.57 17.22 -7.85
CA PHE A 625 -43.50 16.24 -6.77
C PHE A 625 -43.26 16.91 -5.41
N LYS A 626 -44.35 17.15 -4.67
CA LYS A 626 -44.39 17.92 -3.42
C LYS A 626 -43.59 17.35 -2.22
N GLN A 627 -42.89 16.23 -2.39
CA GLN A 627 -42.16 15.53 -1.30
C GLN A 627 -40.73 15.12 -1.68
N MET A 628 -40.20 15.66 -2.78
CA MET A 628 -38.82 15.37 -3.21
C MET A 628 -37.88 16.53 -2.88
N PRO A 629 -36.62 16.25 -2.45
CA PRO A 629 -35.62 17.28 -2.20
C PRO A 629 -35.37 18.08 -3.48
N ARG A 630 -35.24 19.41 -3.35
CA ARG A 630 -35.05 20.32 -4.50
C ARG A 630 -33.59 20.33 -4.95
N SER A 631 -33.31 20.61 -6.23
CA SER A 631 -31.95 20.61 -6.81
C SER A 631 -30.94 21.43 -6.00
N ALA A 632 -31.33 22.59 -5.47
CA ALA A 632 -30.47 23.42 -4.61
C ALA A 632 -30.08 22.77 -3.26
N GLU A 633 -30.98 22.03 -2.62
CA GLU A 633 -30.67 21.26 -1.41
C GLU A 633 -29.70 20.11 -1.71
N ILE A 634 -29.80 19.54 -2.91
CA ILE A 634 -29.01 18.38 -3.33
C ILE A 634 -27.60 18.78 -3.76
N GLU A 635 -27.44 19.87 -4.51
CA GLU A 635 -26.13 20.46 -4.84
C GLU A 635 -25.34 20.85 -3.59
N SER A 636 -26.03 21.35 -2.56
CA SER A 636 -25.42 21.67 -1.26
C SER A 636 -24.91 20.43 -0.53
N LYS A 637 -25.64 19.30 -0.60
CA LYS A 637 -25.27 18.03 0.05
C LYS A 637 -24.17 17.28 -0.70
N LEU A 638 -24.12 17.41 -2.03
CA LEU A 638 -23.11 16.79 -2.88
C LEU A 638 -21.80 17.60 -2.98
N LYS A 639 -21.75 18.82 -2.40
CA LYS A 639 -20.60 19.75 -2.47
C LYS A 639 -20.12 20.02 -3.91
N VAL A 640 -21.04 20.08 -4.88
CA VAL A 640 -20.72 20.19 -6.32
C VAL A 640 -20.01 21.51 -6.66
N ARG A 641 -20.20 22.57 -5.88
CA ARG A 641 -19.61 23.89 -6.14
C ARG A 641 -18.07 23.94 -6.06
N ASN A 642 -17.40 22.99 -5.40
CA ASN A 642 -15.94 23.00 -5.28
C ASN A 642 -15.21 22.31 -6.45
N LEU A 643 -15.93 21.82 -7.46
CA LEU A 643 -15.37 21.09 -8.60
C LEU A 643 -15.28 21.92 -9.90
N MET A 644 -15.77 23.16 -9.92
CA MET A 644 -15.66 24.04 -11.09
C MET A 644 -15.20 25.47 -10.68
N GLY A 645 -13.87 25.71 -10.69
CA GLY A 645 -13.30 27.06 -10.87
C GLY A 645 -12.92 27.86 -9.62
N VAL A 646 -11.62 28.13 -9.51
CA VAL A 646 -10.84 29.02 -8.62
C VAL A 646 -11.51 30.33 -8.15
N THR A 647 -11.43 30.66 -6.85
CA THR A 647 -10.85 31.91 -6.27
C THR A 647 -10.93 31.91 -4.73
N TYR A 648 -9.85 32.36 -4.08
CA TYR A 648 -9.82 32.73 -2.66
C TYR A 648 -10.66 34.00 -2.49
N ASP A 649 -11.51 34.04 -1.47
CA ASP A 649 -11.64 35.24 -0.65
C ASP A 649 -12.14 34.89 0.75
N SER A 650 -11.68 35.71 1.68
CA SER A 650 -11.72 35.58 3.13
C SER A 650 -13.04 36.06 3.75
N ASP A 651 -13.19 35.69 5.03
CA ASP A 651 -13.99 36.35 6.07
C ASP A 651 -15.47 35.94 6.23
N SER A 652 -15.74 35.26 7.35
CA SER A 652 -16.67 35.78 8.36
C SER A 652 -16.53 35.01 9.68
N ASP A 653 -16.28 35.76 10.74
CA ASP A 653 -16.09 35.36 12.13
C ASP A 653 -17.29 34.67 12.78
N GLY A 654 -16.99 33.66 13.60
CA GLY A 654 -17.92 33.14 14.61
C GLY A 654 -17.62 31.70 14.96
N ASP A 655 -16.57 31.45 15.77
CA ASP A 655 -16.45 30.30 16.69
C ASP A 655 -15.12 30.39 17.50
N ALA A 656 -15.02 31.43 18.34
CA ALA A 656 -13.78 31.82 19.03
C ALA A 656 -13.36 30.92 20.23
N GLU A 657 -14.06 29.84 20.54
CA GLU A 657 -13.67 28.92 21.65
C GLU A 657 -13.36 27.48 21.23
N MET A 658 -13.69 27.07 19.99
CA MET A 658 -13.33 25.75 19.45
C MET A 658 -11.99 25.76 18.69
N GLU A 659 -11.44 26.96 18.40
CA GLU A 659 -10.23 27.18 17.62
C GLU A 659 -8.92 27.03 18.41
N LYS A 660 -8.97 26.93 19.74
CA LYS A 660 -7.75 26.88 20.57
C LYS A 660 -7.11 25.50 20.67
N HIS A 661 -7.84 24.42 20.34
CA HIS A 661 -7.32 23.05 20.29
C HIS A 661 -6.95 22.58 18.86
N LEU A 662 -7.37 23.30 17.82
CA LEU A 662 -7.02 23.02 16.41
C LEU A 662 -5.77 23.78 15.92
N LYS A 663 -5.26 24.75 16.69
CA LYS A 663 -3.96 25.39 16.45
C LYS A 663 -2.81 24.53 16.97
N ASN A 664 -2.53 23.42 16.26
CA ASN A 664 -1.20 22.85 16.12
C ASN A 664 -1.14 21.76 15.03
N SER A 665 -1.25 22.15 13.76
CA SER A 665 -0.63 21.38 12.66
C SER A 665 -0.33 22.24 11.43
N ASN A 666 0.44 23.32 11.62
CA ASN A 666 1.18 23.96 10.53
C ASN A 666 2.54 23.25 10.27
N LEU A 667 2.65 21.97 10.62
CA LEU A 667 3.88 21.20 10.41
C LEU A 667 4.04 20.92 8.91
N VAL A 668 5.21 21.29 8.40
CA VAL A 668 5.63 21.04 7.02
C VAL A 668 6.91 20.23 7.08
N VAL A 669 6.93 19.11 6.36
CA VAL A 669 8.09 18.21 6.31
C VAL A 669 8.86 18.37 5.01
N GLY A 670 10.15 18.07 5.07
CA GLY A 670 10.98 17.84 3.89
C GLY A 670 11.00 16.36 3.56
N ILE A 671 10.71 16.00 2.31
CA ILE A 671 10.72 14.62 1.84
C ILE A 671 11.75 14.50 0.73
N ASP A 672 12.69 13.56 0.90
CA ASP A 672 13.53 13.06 -0.17
C ASP A 672 12.89 11.83 -0.81
N LEU A 673 12.39 11.97 -2.04
CA LEU A 673 11.74 10.89 -2.78
C LEU A 673 12.76 10.23 -3.72
N GLY A 674 13.72 9.52 -3.14
CA GLY A 674 14.79 8.90 -3.92
C GLY A 674 14.41 7.60 -4.61
N THR A 675 15.15 7.26 -5.67
CA THR A 675 14.88 6.10 -6.54
C THR A 675 15.11 4.76 -5.86
N THR A 676 16.10 4.67 -4.96
CA THR A 676 16.46 3.47 -4.20
C THR A 676 15.98 3.55 -2.76
N ASN A 677 15.99 4.74 -2.18
CA ASN A 677 15.74 5.03 -0.78
C ASN A 677 15.06 6.40 -0.67
N SER A 678 14.13 6.56 0.25
CA SER A 678 13.44 7.82 0.54
C SER A 678 13.59 8.19 2.01
N GLY A 679 13.65 9.48 2.31
CA GLY A 679 13.83 10.00 3.67
C GLY A 679 12.87 11.14 4.01
N VAL A 680 12.64 11.39 5.29
CA VAL A 680 11.81 12.50 5.74
C VAL A 680 12.49 13.22 6.90
N ALA A 681 12.47 14.54 6.86
CA ALA A 681 12.96 15.38 7.94
C ALA A 681 11.96 16.47 8.34
N LEU A 682 12.10 16.96 9.56
CA LEU A 682 11.31 18.04 10.13
C LEU A 682 12.25 19.10 10.72
N PHE A 683 11.98 20.37 10.41
CA PHE A 683 12.63 21.49 11.11
C PHE A 683 11.84 21.85 12.36
N LYS A 684 12.49 21.83 13.53
CA LYS A 684 11.89 22.20 14.81
C LYS A 684 12.94 22.82 15.72
N ASN A 685 12.61 23.95 16.35
CA ASN A 685 13.45 24.61 17.36
C ASN A 685 14.91 24.87 16.90
N GLY A 686 15.08 25.35 15.66
CA GLY A 686 16.41 25.67 15.11
C GLY A 686 17.23 24.46 14.63
N ARG A 687 16.67 23.25 14.67
CA ARG A 687 17.33 22.00 14.27
C ARG A 687 16.50 21.25 13.23
N VAL A 688 17.20 20.45 12.43
CA VAL A 688 16.59 19.55 11.45
C VAL A 688 16.74 18.11 11.95
N ASP A 689 15.62 17.47 12.25
CA ASP A 689 15.58 16.09 12.74
C ASP A 689 15.08 15.16 11.63
N MET A 690 15.77 14.05 11.41
CA MET A 690 15.24 12.96 10.58
C MET A 690 14.09 12.27 11.32
N LEU A 691 13.04 11.91 10.59
CA LEU A 691 11.91 11.18 11.13
C LEU A 691 12.10 9.68 10.87
N GLU A 692 12.08 8.92 11.94
CA GLU A 692 12.14 7.45 11.91
C GLU A 692 10.83 6.89 11.31
N ASN A 693 10.98 5.93 10.40
CA ASN A 693 9.89 5.19 9.80
C ASN A 693 9.37 4.09 10.74
N LYS A 694 8.24 3.45 10.40
CA LYS A 694 7.66 2.36 11.22
C LYS A 694 8.54 1.10 11.35
N ASP A 695 9.56 0.98 10.51
CA ASP A 695 10.49 -0.15 10.51
C ASP A 695 11.74 0.13 11.38
N GLY A 696 11.80 1.29 12.05
CA GLY A 696 12.86 1.68 12.96
C GLY A 696 14.05 2.42 12.34
N ASP A 697 13.98 2.81 11.06
CA ASP A 697 15.08 3.50 10.36
C ASP A 697 14.71 4.91 9.92
N TYR A 698 15.72 5.75 9.67
CA TYR A 698 15.54 7.10 9.11
C TYR A 698 15.35 7.13 7.58
N ILE A 699 15.60 5.99 6.91
CA ILE A 699 15.54 5.86 5.46
C ILE A 699 14.66 4.67 5.10
N THR A 700 13.68 4.88 4.23
CA THR A 700 12.75 3.87 3.75
C THR A 700 13.19 3.38 2.37
N PRO A 701 13.46 2.07 2.17
CA PRO A 701 13.75 1.54 0.85
C PRO A 701 12.59 1.79 -0.13
N SER A 702 12.89 2.30 -1.32
CA SER A 702 11.92 2.59 -2.39
C SER A 702 11.51 1.31 -3.14
N TYR A 703 11.15 0.28 -2.39
CA TYR A 703 10.68 -1.02 -2.86
C TYR A 703 9.17 -1.09 -2.73
N VAL A 704 8.48 -1.60 -3.75
CA VAL A 704 7.03 -1.82 -3.75
C VAL A 704 6.76 -3.27 -4.11
N PHE A 705 6.21 -4.05 -3.18
CA PHE A 705 5.77 -5.42 -3.43
C PHE A 705 4.25 -5.43 -3.56
N ILE A 706 3.75 -5.85 -4.73
CA ILE A 706 2.33 -6.00 -4.98
C ILE A 706 2.01 -7.48 -4.89
N ASN A 707 1.34 -7.87 -3.82
CA ASN A 707 1.00 -9.27 -3.62
C ASN A 707 -0.15 -9.71 -4.56
N ASP A 708 -0.47 -11.00 -4.47
CA ASP A 708 -1.44 -11.66 -5.35
C ASP A 708 -2.90 -11.15 -5.17
N LYS A 709 -3.12 -10.17 -4.30
CA LYS A 709 -4.42 -9.51 -4.08
C LYS A 709 -4.41 -8.04 -4.50
N ASN A 710 -3.41 -7.62 -5.29
CA ASN A 710 -3.19 -6.24 -5.72
C ASN A 710 -3.02 -5.25 -4.54
N THR A 711 -2.55 -5.72 -3.39
CA THR A 711 -2.21 -4.85 -2.25
C THR A 711 -0.71 -4.63 -2.20
N ALA A 712 -0.31 -3.37 -2.07
CA ALA A 712 1.08 -2.95 -2.07
C ALA A 712 1.65 -2.88 -0.64
N SER A 713 2.80 -3.52 -0.44
CA SER A 713 3.69 -3.26 0.68
C SER A 713 4.85 -2.40 0.16
N VAL A 714 5.35 -1.48 0.99
CA VAL A 714 6.46 -0.57 0.65
C VAL A 714 7.54 -0.67 1.74
N GLY A 715 8.81 -0.45 1.39
CA GLY A 715 9.89 -0.37 2.38
C GLY A 715 10.61 -1.70 2.61
N LYS A 716 11.10 -1.93 3.82
CA LYS A 716 11.86 -3.14 4.18
C LYS A 716 11.09 -4.41 3.87
N ILE A 717 9.79 -4.44 4.16
CA ILE A 717 8.92 -5.59 3.87
C ILE A 717 8.95 -5.94 2.38
N ALA A 718 8.84 -4.94 1.49
CA ALA A 718 8.90 -5.17 0.05
C ALA A 718 10.29 -5.63 -0.41
N LYS A 719 11.36 -5.08 0.19
CA LYS A 719 12.75 -5.51 -0.06
C LYS A 719 12.97 -6.98 0.32
N TYR A 720 12.44 -7.42 1.47
CA TYR A 720 12.53 -8.83 1.91
C TYR A 720 11.74 -9.80 1.04
N MET A 721 10.64 -9.36 0.41
CA MET A 721 9.85 -10.21 -0.48
C MET A 721 10.47 -10.37 -1.88
N ALA A 722 11.38 -9.47 -2.28
CA ALA A 722 11.96 -9.44 -3.61
C ALA A 722 12.64 -10.76 -4.05
N PRO A 723 13.39 -11.48 -3.21
CA PRO A 723 13.94 -12.79 -3.59
C PRO A 723 12.86 -13.87 -3.76
N ASN A 724 11.79 -13.81 -2.98
CA ASN A 724 10.78 -14.87 -2.96
C ASN A 724 9.76 -14.75 -4.11
N LYS A 725 9.40 -13.51 -4.48
CA LYS A 725 8.48 -13.20 -5.59
C LYS A 725 8.99 -12.01 -6.41
N PRO A 726 10.08 -12.18 -7.17
CA PRO A 726 10.71 -11.07 -7.91
C PRO A 726 9.78 -10.45 -8.97
N GLU A 727 8.88 -11.24 -9.55
CA GLU A 727 7.88 -10.77 -10.51
C GLU A 727 6.80 -9.84 -9.92
N HIS A 728 6.69 -9.78 -8.59
CA HIS A 728 5.72 -8.98 -7.85
C HIS A 728 6.36 -7.77 -7.14
N CYS A 729 7.68 -7.61 -7.27
CA CYS A 729 8.40 -6.52 -6.66
C CYS A 729 8.83 -5.49 -7.71
N ILE A 730 8.70 -4.23 -7.34
CA ILE A 730 9.10 -3.07 -8.10
C ILE A 730 10.17 -2.36 -7.28
N TYR A 731 11.33 -2.18 -7.88
CA TYR A 731 12.50 -1.58 -7.28
C TYR A 731 13.40 -1.03 -8.39
N ASP A 732 14.35 -0.17 -8.04
CA ASP A 732 15.37 0.41 -8.94
C ASP A 732 14.80 1.19 -10.15
N ASN A 733 13.54 1.65 -10.09
CA ASN A 733 12.87 2.29 -11.23
C ASN A 733 11.77 3.31 -10.84
N VAL A 734 11.87 3.90 -9.65
CA VAL A 734 10.92 4.92 -9.19
C VAL A 734 11.17 6.21 -9.99
N GLY A 735 10.17 6.65 -10.77
CA GLY A 735 10.26 7.86 -11.61
C GLY A 735 10.68 7.66 -13.08
N GLY A 736 10.94 6.42 -13.53
CA GLY A 736 11.31 6.08 -14.92
C GLY A 736 10.13 5.67 -15.83
N GLU A 737 10.30 5.70 -17.16
CA GLU A 737 9.17 5.64 -18.12
C GLU A 737 8.49 4.28 -18.46
N PRO A 738 8.98 3.06 -18.17
CA PRO A 738 8.16 1.89 -18.48
C PRO A 738 7.15 1.61 -17.36
N LEU A 739 5.89 1.46 -17.76
CA LEU A 739 4.86 0.80 -16.98
C LEU A 739 5.37 -0.57 -16.49
N VAL A 740 5.26 -0.84 -15.19
CA VAL A 740 5.62 -2.17 -14.68
C VAL A 740 4.45 -3.12 -14.93
N TYR A 741 4.71 -4.13 -15.76
CA TYR A 741 3.75 -5.19 -16.05
C TYR A 741 3.75 -6.26 -14.96
N ILE A 742 2.61 -6.44 -14.29
CA ILE A 742 2.42 -7.51 -13.32
C ILE A 742 1.73 -8.66 -14.04
N LYS A 743 2.53 -9.69 -14.35
CA LYS A 743 2.15 -10.79 -15.27
C LYS A 743 0.93 -11.59 -14.83
N GLU A 744 0.65 -11.67 -13.53
CA GLU A 744 -0.50 -12.40 -12.98
C GLU A 744 -1.84 -11.66 -13.07
N TYR A 745 -1.85 -10.33 -13.23
CA TYR A 745 -3.09 -9.53 -13.29
C TYR A 745 -3.35 -8.89 -14.65
N SER A 746 -2.47 -9.11 -15.62
CA SER A 746 -2.47 -8.38 -16.90
C SER A 746 -2.59 -6.86 -16.71
N SER A 747 -2.08 -6.32 -15.60
CA SER A 747 -2.22 -4.91 -15.24
C SER A 747 -0.86 -4.22 -15.18
N TYR A 748 -0.88 -2.93 -15.51
CA TYR A 748 0.30 -2.08 -15.55
C TYR A 748 0.20 -1.06 -14.42
N LYS A 749 1.26 -0.92 -13.62
CA LYS A 749 1.39 0.21 -12.69
C LYS A 749 2.25 1.30 -13.29
N SER A 750 1.73 2.52 -13.27
CA SER A 750 2.43 3.71 -13.73
C SER A 750 3.46 4.17 -12.69
N PRO A 751 4.53 4.85 -13.13
CA PRO A 751 5.52 5.43 -12.22
C PRO A 751 4.91 6.40 -11.19
N ILE A 752 3.82 7.08 -11.56
CA ILE A 752 3.03 7.95 -10.68
C ILE A 752 2.40 7.13 -9.55
N GLU A 753 1.73 6.01 -9.87
CA GLU A 753 1.14 5.13 -8.85
C GLU A 753 2.21 4.54 -7.93
N ILE A 754 3.38 4.16 -8.46
CA ILE A 754 4.48 3.64 -7.64
C ILE A 754 5.00 4.71 -6.67
N SER A 755 5.22 5.93 -7.17
CA SER A 755 5.66 7.06 -6.36
C SER A 755 4.60 7.43 -5.30
N GLN A 756 3.32 7.36 -5.66
CA GLN A 756 2.20 7.57 -4.74
C GLN A 756 2.19 6.54 -3.61
N LEU A 757 2.44 5.26 -3.91
CA LEU A 757 2.52 4.20 -2.88
C LEU A 757 3.66 4.48 -1.89
N ILE A 758 4.81 4.93 -2.38
CA ILE A 758 5.95 5.30 -1.53
C ILE A 758 5.62 6.51 -0.66
N LEU A 759 5.06 7.56 -1.24
CA LEU A 759 4.64 8.76 -0.53
C LEU A 759 3.53 8.47 0.49
N ASN A 760 2.61 7.54 0.21
CA ASN A 760 1.61 7.08 1.17
C ASN A 760 2.25 6.40 2.37
N LYS A 761 3.24 5.51 2.15
CA LYS A 761 4.00 4.88 3.24
C LYS A 761 4.69 5.93 4.11
N ILE A 762 5.42 6.84 3.48
CA ILE A 762 6.11 7.96 4.13
C ILE A 762 5.14 8.80 4.95
N LYS A 763 4.01 9.21 4.37
CA LYS A 763 3.00 10.03 5.06
C LYS A 763 2.44 9.32 6.28
N ASN A 764 2.12 8.04 6.15
CA ASN A 764 1.58 7.23 7.24
C ASN A 764 2.60 7.08 8.37
N ASP A 765 3.86 6.84 8.04
CA ASP A 765 4.95 6.71 9.02
C ASP A 765 5.15 8.03 9.78
N VAL A 766 5.23 9.15 9.06
CA VAL A 766 5.39 10.51 9.63
C VAL A 766 4.22 10.88 10.53
N ASN A 767 2.98 10.64 10.08
CA ASN A 767 1.78 10.93 10.87
C ASN A 767 1.74 10.11 12.16
N THR A 768 2.20 8.86 12.09
CA THR A 768 2.30 7.99 13.26
C THR A 768 3.36 8.51 14.22
N LYS A 769 4.56 8.84 13.72
CA LYS A 769 5.68 9.31 14.54
C LYS A 769 5.39 10.64 15.23
N LEU A 770 4.72 11.57 14.54
CA LEU A 770 4.44 12.91 15.06
C LEU A 770 3.11 13.01 15.83
N GLY A 771 2.27 11.97 15.79
CA GLY A 771 0.95 11.97 16.45
C GLY A 771 -0.03 13.01 15.90
N THR A 772 0.24 13.56 14.70
CA THR A 772 -0.59 14.59 14.05
C THR A 772 -0.51 14.45 12.54
N ASN A 773 -1.51 15.00 11.85
CA ASN A 773 -1.59 14.88 10.40
C ASN A 773 -0.74 15.94 9.70
N VAL A 774 0.31 15.49 9.01
CA VAL A 774 1.17 16.31 8.16
C VAL A 774 0.66 16.23 6.73
N ASN A 775 0.07 17.33 6.27
CA ASN A 775 -0.48 17.43 4.91
C ASN A 775 0.32 18.37 4.01
N LYS A 776 1.33 19.08 4.51
CA LYS A 776 2.16 19.99 3.71
C LYS A 776 3.58 19.46 3.62
N ALA A 777 4.18 19.50 2.44
CA ALA A 777 5.55 19.02 2.24
C ALA A 777 6.31 19.85 1.20
N VAL A 778 7.62 19.92 1.37
CA VAL A 778 8.58 20.18 0.28
C VAL A 778 9.14 18.85 -0.15
N ILE A 779 9.10 18.56 -1.45
CA ILE A 779 9.53 17.26 -1.99
C ILE A 779 10.68 17.49 -2.97
N THR A 780 11.74 16.69 -2.85
CA THR A 780 12.89 16.81 -3.75
C THR A 780 12.68 16.06 -5.07
N VAL A 781 13.38 16.54 -6.10
CA VAL A 781 13.46 15.90 -7.43
C VAL A 781 14.90 16.03 -7.97
N PRO A 782 15.38 15.10 -8.81
CA PRO A 782 16.65 15.25 -9.48
C PRO A 782 16.70 16.56 -10.29
N ALA A 783 17.85 17.22 -10.32
CA ALA A 783 17.98 18.55 -10.93
C ALA A 783 17.69 18.51 -12.44
N HIS A 784 18.06 17.41 -13.10
CA HIS A 784 17.84 17.19 -14.53
C HIS A 784 16.42 16.67 -14.88
N PHE A 785 15.50 16.53 -13.90
CA PHE A 785 14.13 16.12 -14.19
C PHE A 785 13.42 17.10 -15.11
N ASN A 786 12.85 16.52 -16.16
CA ASN A 786 12.13 17.23 -17.20
C ASN A 786 10.74 17.68 -16.71
N VAL A 787 10.05 18.54 -17.46
CA VAL A 787 8.75 19.10 -17.06
C VAL A 787 7.70 18.01 -16.78
N SER A 788 7.69 16.95 -17.58
CA SER A 788 6.73 15.84 -17.44
C SER A 788 6.98 15.04 -16.17
N GLN A 789 8.25 14.78 -15.83
CA GLN A 789 8.66 14.07 -14.61
C GLN A 789 8.35 14.88 -13.34
N ARG A 790 8.54 16.21 -13.38
CA ARG A 790 8.15 17.11 -12.28
C ARG A 790 6.63 17.11 -12.07
N LYS A 791 5.85 17.20 -13.15
CA LYS A 791 4.37 17.09 -13.09
C LYS A 791 3.92 15.74 -12.54
N ALA A 792 4.59 14.65 -12.94
CA ALA A 792 4.31 13.30 -12.45
C ALA A 792 4.57 13.17 -10.94
N THR A 793 5.68 13.75 -10.45
CA THR A 793 6.03 13.75 -9.02
C THR A 793 5.04 14.57 -8.20
N LEU A 794 4.69 15.78 -8.67
CA LEU A 794 3.66 16.61 -8.04
C LEU A 794 2.33 15.87 -7.95
N LYS A 795 1.90 15.25 -9.05
CA LYS A 795 0.65 14.48 -9.10
C LYS A 795 0.66 13.30 -8.14
N ALA A 796 1.76 12.54 -8.07
CA ALA A 796 1.91 11.43 -7.14
C ALA A 796 1.80 11.88 -5.67
N ALA A 797 2.37 13.04 -5.34
CA ALA A 797 2.30 13.61 -4.01
C ALA A 797 0.90 14.13 -3.64
N GLU A 798 0.23 14.80 -4.58
CA GLU A 798 -1.16 15.22 -4.42
C GLU A 798 -2.09 14.01 -4.23
N ASP A 799 -1.87 12.94 -5.00
CA ASP A 799 -2.62 11.68 -4.90
C ASP A 799 -2.32 10.91 -3.60
N ALA A 800 -1.15 11.14 -2.99
CA ALA A 800 -0.83 10.69 -1.62
C ALA A 800 -1.41 11.64 -0.54
N GLY A 801 -2.05 12.73 -0.95
CA GLY A 801 -2.71 13.71 -0.09
C GLY A 801 -1.79 14.77 0.48
N PHE A 802 -0.60 15.01 -0.09
CA PHE A 802 0.23 16.16 0.26
C PHE A 802 -0.21 17.40 -0.54
N THR A 803 -0.26 18.54 0.16
CA THR A 803 -0.15 19.87 -0.42
C THR A 803 1.34 20.17 -0.59
N VAL A 804 1.84 20.03 -1.81
CA VAL A 804 3.25 20.29 -2.11
C VAL A 804 3.49 21.79 -2.17
N LEU A 805 4.26 22.32 -1.23
CA LEU A 805 4.60 23.75 -1.19
C LEU A 805 5.65 24.10 -2.24
N LYS A 806 6.57 23.17 -2.50
CA LYS A 806 7.68 23.34 -3.43
C LYS A 806 8.22 21.98 -3.87
N LEU A 807 8.47 21.84 -5.17
CA LEU A 807 9.43 20.85 -5.68
C LEU A 807 10.81 21.47 -5.66
N LEU A 808 11.77 20.84 -4.98
CA LEU A 808 13.12 21.35 -4.77
C LEU A 808 14.14 20.43 -5.46
N ASN A 809 15.14 20.97 -6.16
CA ASN A 809 16.19 20.14 -6.73
C ASN A 809 17.05 19.51 -5.63
N GLU A 810 17.35 18.22 -5.75
CA GLU A 810 18.18 17.45 -4.80
C GLU A 810 19.53 18.13 -4.48
N PRO A 811 20.36 18.53 -5.45
CA PRO A 811 21.62 19.21 -5.14
C PRO A 811 21.42 20.60 -4.51
N THR A 812 20.28 21.25 -4.73
CA THR A 812 19.93 22.52 -4.05
C THR A 812 19.59 22.27 -2.59
N ALA A 813 18.85 21.20 -2.30
CA ALA A 813 18.56 20.77 -0.94
C ALA A 813 19.86 20.41 -0.19
N ALA A 814 20.75 19.65 -0.82
CA ALA A 814 22.04 19.29 -0.24
C ALA A 814 22.90 20.53 0.09
N ALA A 815 22.99 21.51 -0.82
CA ALA A 815 23.66 22.77 -0.57
C ALA A 815 23.06 23.54 0.62
N LEU A 816 21.73 23.64 0.67
CA LEU A 816 21.04 24.32 1.78
C LEU A 816 21.35 23.65 3.11
N ASN A 817 21.34 22.31 3.17
CA ASN A 817 21.71 21.60 4.38
C ASN A 817 23.16 21.89 4.80
N TYR A 818 24.10 21.78 3.86
CA TYR A 818 25.52 22.01 4.14
C TYR A 818 25.76 23.43 4.68
N TYR A 819 25.24 24.46 4.02
CA TYR A 819 25.47 25.85 4.44
C TYR A 819 24.73 26.23 5.71
N TYR A 820 23.58 25.63 5.99
CA TYR A 820 22.90 25.84 7.27
C TYR A 820 23.69 25.25 8.44
N GLU A 821 24.41 24.14 8.24
CA GLU A 821 25.27 23.52 9.26
C GLU A 821 26.62 24.26 9.41
N CYS A 822 27.12 24.93 8.37
CA CYS A 822 28.32 25.75 8.45
C CYS A 822 28.10 27.06 9.25
N THR A 823 29.10 27.45 10.06
CA THR A 823 29.04 28.65 10.93
C THR A 823 29.78 29.88 10.37
N ASP A 824 30.40 29.80 9.20
CA ASP A 824 31.11 30.92 8.57
C ASP A 824 30.16 31.73 7.66
N VAL A 825 29.68 32.87 8.21
CA VAL A 825 28.69 33.76 7.59
C VAL A 825 29.35 34.91 6.79
N THR A 826 30.68 35.05 6.85
CA THR A 826 31.40 36.21 6.29
C THR A 826 32.20 35.93 5.02
N ALA A 827 31.92 34.82 4.32
CA ALA A 827 32.66 34.48 3.12
C ALA A 827 32.34 35.44 1.95
N PRO A 828 33.36 35.90 1.17
CA PRO A 828 33.13 36.64 -0.05
C PRO A 828 32.34 35.79 -1.06
N LYS A 829 31.89 36.40 -2.16
CA LYS A 829 31.24 35.70 -3.26
C LYS A 829 32.06 34.47 -3.69
N THR A 830 31.51 33.27 -3.53
CA THR A 830 32.17 32.00 -3.89
C THR A 830 31.32 31.19 -4.86
N TYR A 831 31.99 30.34 -5.63
CA TYR A 831 31.35 29.33 -6.46
C TYR A 831 31.58 27.95 -5.86
N SER A 832 30.52 27.18 -5.68
CA SER A 832 30.61 25.83 -5.15
C SER A 832 29.94 24.85 -6.09
N LEU A 833 30.44 23.62 -6.11
CA LEU A 833 29.86 22.53 -6.88
C LEU A 833 29.26 21.50 -5.93
N VAL A 834 28.00 21.14 -6.15
CA VAL A 834 27.38 19.99 -5.49
C VAL A 834 27.49 18.80 -6.41
N TYR A 835 28.10 17.73 -5.91
CA TYR A 835 28.22 16.44 -6.57
C TYR A 835 27.29 15.47 -5.85
N ASP A 836 26.10 15.24 -6.42
CA ASP A 836 25.07 14.39 -5.84
C ASP A 836 24.99 13.05 -6.57
N LEU A 837 25.53 12.00 -5.94
CA LEU A 837 25.52 10.64 -6.51
C LEU A 837 24.62 9.73 -5.66
N GLY A 838 23.36 9.67 -6.09
CA GLY A 838 22.30 8.89 -5.47
C GLY A 838 22.31 7.40 -5.82
N GLY A 839 21.17 6.75 -5.56
CA GLY A 839 20.98 5.34 -5.86
C GLY A 839 20.72 5.03 -7.34
N GLY A 840 20.07 5.94 -8.08
CA GLY A 840 19.76 5.75 -9.50
C GLY A 840 20.08 6.92 -10.42
N THR A 841 20.43 8.08 -9.87
CA THR A 841 20.75 9.29 -10.63
C THR A 841 22.06 9.91 -10.16
N PHE A 842 22.68 10.66 -11.06
CA PHE A 842 23.80 11.53 -10.77
C PHE A 842 23.43 12.95 -11.18
N ASP A 843 23.58 13.88 -10.25
CA ASP A 843 23.21 15.28 -10.42
C ASP A 843 24.38 16.18 -10.00
N VAL A 844 24.63 17.21 -10.81
CA VAL A 844 25.65 18.22 -10.55
C VAL A 844 24.99 19.59 -10.59
N ALA A 845 25.23 20.39 -9.57
CA ALA A 845 24.85 21.80 -9.58
C ALA A 845 26.05 22.69 -9.26
N VAL A 846 26.24 23.74 -10.05
CA VAL A 846 27.13 24.84 -9.68
C VAL A 846 26.29 25.98 -9.14
N LEU A 847 26.67 26.48 -7.97
CA LEU A 847 25.99 27.56 -7.29
C LEU A 847 26.94 28.71 -6.97
N GLU A 848 26.41 29.91 -7.03
CA GLU A 848 27.02 31.13 -6.53
C GLU A 848 26.49 31.39 -5.12
N ARG A 849 27.38 31.53 -4.14
CA ARG A 849 27.03 31.92 -2.78
C ARG A 849 27.49 33.34 -2.51
N ASN A 850 26.60 34.16 -1.98
CA ASN A 850 26.90 35.50 -1.48
C ASN A 850 26.21 35.70 -0.12
N GLY A 851 26.95 35.43 0.97
CA GLY A 851 26.36 35.30 2.31
C GLY A 851 25.35 34.14 2.36
N ASP A 852 24.12 34.44 2.75
CA ASP A 852 23.00 33.47 2.82
C ASP A 852 22.19 33.37 1.51
N ASN A 853 22.60 34.09 0.47
CA ASN A 853 22.02 33.94 -0.87
C ASN A 853 22.72 32.80 -1.61
N ILE A 854 21.95 31.76 -1.97
CA ILE A 854 22.37 30.60 -2.75
C ILE A 854 21.68 30.67 -4.12
N ASN A 855 22.44 31.03 -5.15
CA ASN A 855 21.94 31.11 -6.52
C ASN A 855 22.47 29.93 -7.33
N ILE A 856 21.61 28.98 -7.71
CA ILE A 856 22.00 27.93 -8.65
C ILE A 856 22.22 28.57 -10.02
N ILE A 857 23.37 28.30 -10.64
CA ILE A 857 23.76 28.87 -11.94
C ILE A 857 23.61 27.83 -13.04
N CYS A 858 24.02 26.59 -12.76
CA CYS A 858 23.96 25.50 -13.71
C CYS A 858 23.57 24.22 -13.04
N VAL A 859 22.76 23.42 -13.75
CA VAL A 859 22.48 22.04 -13.39
C VAL A 859 22.75 21.12 -14.57
N ASP A 860 23.24 19.93 -14.26
CA ASP A 860 23.41 18.85 -15.21
C ASP A 860 23.28 17.50 -14.50
N GLY A 861 23.14 16.41 -15.25
CA GLY A 861 22.98 15.09 -14.64
C GLY A 861 22.74 13.97 -15.64
N ASP A 862 22.58 12.77 -15.09
CA ASP A 862 22.33 11.54 -15.82
C ASP A 862 21.38 10.62 -15.02
N SER A 863 20.24 10.28 -15.64
CA SER A 863 19.21 9.41 -15.06
C SER A 863 19.60 7.92 -15.03
N TYR A 864 20.74 7.55 -15.60
CA TYR A 864 21.26 6.19 -15.73
C TYR A 864 22.72 6.12 -15.28
N LEU A 865 23.02 6.83 -14.20
CA LEU A 865 24.30 6.84 -13.53
C LEU A 865 24.08 7.02 -12.03
N GLY A 866 23.95 5.93 -11.28
CA GLY A 866 23.82 5.96 -9.83
C GLY A 866 24.36 4.68 -9.19
N GLY A 867 24.13 4.53 -7.89
CA GLY A 867 24.54 3.34 -7.11
C GLY A 867 24.16 2.01 -7.77
N HIS A 868 22.99 1.90 -8.40
CA HIS A 868 22.50 0.72 -9.10
C HIS A 868 23.34 0.34 -10.32
N ASP A 869 23.94 1.31 -11.02
CA ASP A 869 24.82 1.04 -12.16
C ASP A 869 26.14 0.39 -11.71
N PHE A 870 26.68 0.84 -10.57
CA PHE A 870 27.80 0.18 -9.91
C PHE A 870 27.42 -1.24 -9.44
N ASP A 871 26.22 -1.43 -8.88
CA ASP A 871 25.73 -2.74 -8.47
C ASP A 871 25.64 -3.72 -9.65
N ASN A 872 25.23 -3.22 -10.82
CA ASN A 872 25.15 -4.02 -12.04
C ASN A 872 26.52 -4.44 -12.58
N ILE A 873 27.54 -3.59 -12.46
CA ILE A 873 28.91 -3.95 -12.84
C ILE A 873 29.43 -5.08 -11.96
N ILE A 874 29.26 -4.97 -10.64
CA ILE A 874 29.64 -6.02 -9.69
C ILE A 874 28.85 -7.30 -9.96
N THR A 875 27.55 -7.19 -10.20
CA THR A 875 26.70 -8.33 -10.54
C THR A 875 27.24 -9.04 -11.78
N ASN A 876 27.50 -8.32 -12.87
CA ASN A 876 28.04 -8.90 -14.10
C ASN A 876 29.39 -9.60 -13.90
N TYR A 877 30.25 -9.04 -13.06
CA TYR A 877 31.52 -9.65 -12.68
C TYR A 877 31.31 -10.97 -11.94
N VAL A 878 30.50 -10.95 -10.89
CA VAL A 878 30.16 -12.13 -10.08
C VAL A 878 29.58 -13.23 -10.97
N LEU A 879 28.69 -12.90 -11.90
CA LEU A 879 28.13 -13.86 -12.85
C LEU A 879 29.19 -14.50 -13.75
N LYS A 880 30.15 -13.71 -14.25
CA LYS A 880 31.28 -14.22 -15.04
C LYS A 880 32.16 -15.15 -14.22
N GLU A 881 32.48 -14.79 -12.98
CA GLU A 881 33.32 -15.61 -12.10
C GLU A 881 32.60 -16.89 -11.66
N LEU A 882 31.30 -16.85 -11.36
CA LEU A 882 30.49 -18.04 -11.10
C LEU A 882 30.47 -18.99 -12.31
N LYS A 883 30.31 -18.45 -13.52
CA LYS A 883 30.37 -19.23 -14.76
C LYS A 883 31.76 -19.82 -15.00
N LYS A 884 32.82 -19.05 -14.77
CA LYS A 884 34.20 -19.48 -14.97
C LYS A 884 34.65 -20.54 -13.95
N LYS A 885 34.34 -20.34 -12.67
CA LYS A 885 34.82 -21.16 -11.55
C LYS A 885 33.93 -22.38 -11.30
N TYR A 886 32.63 -22.28 -11.57
CA TYR A 886 31.65 -23.30 -11.22
C TYR A 886 30.77 -23.76 -12.39
N ASN A 887 31.00 -23.25 -13.61
CA ASN A 887 30.18 -23.50 -14.80
C ASN A 887 28.67 -23.27 -14.57
N TYR A 888 28.35 -22.26 -13.76
CA TYR A 888 26.99 -21.95 -13.35
C TYR A 888 26.50 -20.64 -13.97
N ASP A 889 25.31 -20.69 -14.58
CA ASP A 889 24.67 -19.54 -15.23
C ASP A 889 23.27 -19.28 -14.62
N PRO A 890 23.13 -18.32 -13.69
CA PRO A 890 21.89 -18.08 -12.96
C PRO A 890 20.84 -17.29 -13.74
N HIS A 891 21.10 -16.83 -14.97
CA HIS A 891 20.19 -15.92 -15.69
C HIS A 891 18.78 -16.50 -15.91
N LEU A 892 18.64 -17.83 -15.80
CA LEU A 892 17.36 -18.54 -15.94
C LEU A 892 16.51 -18.55 -14.65
N ASP A 893 17.08 -18.20 -13.50
CA ASP A 893 16.41 -18.19 -12.19
C ASP A 893 16.37 -16.78 -11.59
N LYS A 894 15.19 -16.15 -11.65
CA LYS A 894 14.96 -14.78 -11.16
C LYS A 894 15.18 -14.64 -9.65
N ARG A 895 14.92 -15.68 -8.86
CA ARG A 895 15.10 -15.67 -7.41
C ARG A 895 16.58 -15.69 -7.06
N LYS A 896 17.34 -16.61 -7.67
CA LYS A 896 18.80 -16.67 -7.49
C LYS A 896 19.49 -15.40 -7.97
N MET A 897 19.05 -14.85 -9.11
CA MET A 897 19.52 -13.55 -9.59
C MET A 897 19.28 -12.41 -8.60
N ARG A 898 18.17 -12.43 -7.87
CA ARG A 898 17.88 -11.41 -6.85
C ARG A 898 18.75 -11.57 -5.60
N LEU A 899 19.00 -12.80 -5.15
CA LEU A 899 19.91 -13.07 -4.03
C LEU A 899 21.34 -12.62 -4.35
N ILE A 900 21.82 -12.92 -5.56
CA ILE A 900 23.14 -12.48 -6.05
C ILE A 900 23.22 -10.95 -6.03
N ARG A 901 22.19 -10.26 -6.57
CA ARG A 901 22.14 -8.79 -6.58
C ARG A 901 22.17 -8.19 -5.17
N ASN A 902 21.43 -8.74 -4.21
CA ASN A 902 21.45 -8.25 -2.83
C ASN A 902 22.87 -8.31 -2.24
N GLN A 903 23.59 -9.42 -2.43
CA GLN A 903 24.98 -9.52 -1.97
C GLN A 903 25.93 -8.58 -2.72
N CYS A 904 25.68 -8.30 -4.00
CA CYS A 904 26.49 -7.34 -4.76
C CYS A 904 26.32 -5.90 -4.25
N ILE A 905 25.10 -5.52 -3.83
CA ILE A 905 24.82 -4.22 -3.19
C ILE A 905 25.61 -4.10 -1.88
N GLU A 906 25.50 -5.11 -1.02
CA GLU A 906 26.23 -5.16 0.25
C GLU A 906 27.75 -5.15 0.04
N ALA A 907 28.24 -5.86 -0.99
CA ALA A 907 29.67 -5.86 -1.34
C ALA A 907 30.16 -4.48 -1.78
N LYS A 908 29.39 -3.73 -2.58
CA LYS A 908 29.72 -2.35 -2.95
C LYS A 908 29.84 -1.45 -1.71
N GLU A 909 28.87 -1.54 -0.80
CA GLU A 909 28.85 -0.77 0.44
C GLU A 909 30.06 -1.11 1.32
N HIS A 910 30.36 -2.41 1.49
CA HIS A 910 31.53 -2.87 2.24
C HIS A 910 32.87 -2.46 1.60
N LEU A 911 32.97 -2.43 0.27
CA LEU A 911 34.18 -1.99 -0.45
C LEU A 911 34.49 -0.50 -0.27
N SER A 912 33.52 0.29 0.20
CA SER A 912 33.75 1.69 0.56
C SER A 912 34.65 1.82 1.81
N VAL A 913 34.76 0.77 2.62
CA VAL A 913 35.58 0.73 3.83
C VAL A 913 36.72 -0.29 3.69
N ASN A 914 36.41 -1.48 3.19
CA ASN A 914 37.33 -2.61 3.05
C ASN A 914 38.01 -2.63 1.66
N THR A 915 39.22 -3.16 1.59
CA THR A 915 39.96 -3.32 0.32
C THR A 915 39.55 -4.57 -0.46
N GLU A 916 38.92 -5.53 0.21
CA GLU A 916 38.44 -6.78 -0.36
C GLU A 916 37.19 -7.25 0.38
N VAL A 917 36.25 -7.87 -0.34
CA VAL A 917 35.03 -8.44 0.22
C VAL A 917 34.80 -9.83 -0.41
N PRO A 918 34.67 -10.89 0.41
CA PRO A 918 34.21 -12.18 -0.07
C PRO A 918 32.68 -12.21 -0.19
N LEU A 919 32.17 -12.70 -1.31
CA LEU A 919 30.76 -12.96 -1.57
C LEU A 919 30.49 -14.46 -1.54
N TYR A 920 29.54 -14.90 -0.72
CA TYR A 920 29.23 -16.31 -0.47
C TYR A 920 27.82 -16.66 -0.94
N PHE A 921 27.72 -17.54 -1.93
CA PHE A 921 26.46 -17.96 -2.54
C PHE A 921 26.15 -19.41 -2.16
N GLU A 922 25.52 -19.59 -1.01
CA GLU A 922 25.07 -20.87 -0.52
C GLU A 922 23.86 -21.40 -1.30
N GLY A 923 23.83 -22.71 -1.58
CA GLY A 923 22.75 -23.36 -2.34
C GLY A 923 22.63 -22.94 -3.81
N LEU A 924 23.56 -22.12 -4.31
CA LEU A 924 23.49 -21.57 -5.67
C LEU A 924 23.84 -22.63 -6.73
N VAL A 925 24.92 -23.40 -6.47
CA VAL A 925 25.43 -24.49 -7.30
C VAL A 925 25.24 -25.82 -6.56
N GLU A 926 24.25 -26.61 -6.99
CA GLU A 926 23.81 -27.86 -6.32
C GLU A 926 24.94 -28.85 -6.02
N LYS A 927 26.03 -28.84 -6.80
CA LYS A 927 27.16 -29.77 -6.65
C LYS A 927 28.21 -29.37 -5.60
N ILE A 928 28.22 -28.13 -5.11
CA ILE A 928 29.36 -27.57 -4.36
C ILE A 928 28.94 -27.03 -2.98
N GLY A 929 27.64 -26.92 -2.71
CA GLY A 929 27.08 -26.46 -1.43
C GLY A 929 27.19 -24.95 -1.24
N CYS A 930 28.38 -24.36 -1.38
CA CYS A 930 28.58 -22.91 -1.34
C CYS A 930 29.59 -22.47 -2.42
N ALA A 931 29.15 -21.59 -3.32
CA ALA A 931 30.04 -20.90 -4.25
C ALA A 931 30.58 -19.63 -3.58
N TYR A 932 31.83 -19.25 -3.86
CA TYR A 932 32.38 -17.98 -3.37
C TYR A 932 33.14 -17.25 -4.47
N VAL A 933 32.99 -15.93 -4.47
CA VAL A 933 33.70 -14.98 -5.34
C VAL A 933 34.33 -13.93 -4.44
N SER A 934 35.62 -13.67 -4.59
CA SER A 934 36.25 -12.52 -3.90
C SER A 934 36.29 -11.34 -4.85
N LEU A 935 36.06 -10.14 -4.32
CA LEU A 935 36.12 -8.90 -5.08
C LEU A 935 36.98 -7.88 -4.33
N THR A 936 38.01 -7.35 -4.98
CA THR A 936 38.83 -6.27 -4.43
C THR A 936 38.32 -4.90 -4.87
N ARG A 937 38.64 -3.86 -4.09
CA ARG A 937 38.30 -2.47 -4.42
C ARG A 937 38.91 -2.06 -5.76
N THR A 938 40.17 -2.41 -6.01
CA THR A 938 40.84 -2.12 -7.28
C THR A 938 40.11 -2.76 -8.47
N GLN A 939 39.70 -4.03 -8.37
CA GLN A 939 38.91 -4.67 -9.42
C GLN A 939 37.58 -3.95 -9.64
N PHE A 940 36.87 -3.60 -8.58
CA PHE A 940 35.63 -2.82 -8.67
C PHE A 940 35.85 -1.49 -9.39
N GLU A 941 36.89 -0.73 -9.00
CA GLU A 941 37.19 0.57 -9.57
C GLU A 941 37.58 0.49 -11.05
N GLU A 942 38.39 -0.51 -11.44
CA GLU A 942 38.76 -0.77 -12.82
C GLU A 942 37.53 -1.08 -13.69
N MET A 943 36.63 -1.93 -13.19
CA MET A 943 35.40 -2.26 -13.90
C MET A 943 34.42 -1.09 -13.99
N ALA A 944 34.45 -0.18 -13.02
CA ALA A 944 33.61 1.02 -12.95
C ALA A 944 34.21 2.26 -13.65
N ALA A 945 35.38 2.14 -14.27
CA ALA A 945 36.12 3.26 -14.88
C ALA A 945 35.25 4.11 -15.85
N ASP A 946 34.42 3.47 -16.67
CA ASP A 946 33.54 4.18 -17.61
C ASP A 946 32.44 4.99 -16.89
N LEU A 947 31.92 4.51 -15.76
CA LEU A 947 30.92 5.25 -14.97
C LEU A 947 31.56 6.47 -14.32
N PHE A 948 32.75 6.32 -13.74
CA PHE A 948 33.47 7.45 -13.16
C PHE A 948 33.84 8.50 -14.22
N LYS A 949 34.30 8.04 -15.39
CA LYS A 949 34.60 8.93 -16.51
C LYS A 949 33.36 9.72 -16.93
N ARG A 950 32.21 9.06 -17.12
CA ARG A 950 30.94 9.72 -17.43
C ARG A 950 30.54 10.74 -16.38
N ALA A 951 30.71 10.43 -15.10
CA ALA A 951 30.43 11.37 -14.01
C ALA A 951 31.30 12.63 -14.11
N MET A 952 32.60 12.46 -14.38
CA MET A 952 33.51 13.61 -14.55
C MET A 952 33.26 14.41 -15.81
N GLU A 953 32.84 13.77 -16.91
CA GLU A 953 32.41 14.47 -18.13
C GLU A 953 31.21 15.38 -17.87
N ILE A 954 30.28 14.96 -17.01
CA ILE A 954 29.12 15.77 -16.60
C ILE A 954 29.55 16.94 -15.71
N VAL A 955 30.49 16.72 -14.77
CA VAL A 955 31.08 17.79 -13.95
C VAL A 955 31.74 18.85 -14.84
N ASP A 956 32.59 18.40 -15.77
CA ASP A 956 33.30 19.27 -16.71
C ASP A 956 32.33 20.05 -17.61
N ARG A 957 31.32 19.37 -18.16
CA ARG A 957 30.25 19.98 -18.97
C ARG A 957 29.47 21.04 -18.18
N CYS A 958 29.16 20.77 -16.91
CA CYS A 958 28.42 21.69 -16.06
C CYS A 958 29.21 22.99 -15.82
N ILE A 959 30.52 22.89 -15.57
CA ILE A 959 31.42 24.04 -15.41
C ILE A 959 31.58 24.83 -16.72
N GLN A 960 31.81 24.13 -17.84
CA GLN A 960 32.00 24.76 -19.16
C GLN A 960 30.76 25.56 -19.63
N ASN A 961 29.55 25.11 -19.29
CA ASN A 961 28.31 25.76 -19.68
C ASN A 961 28.12 27.17 -19.10
N ILE A 962 28.86 27.53 -18.04
CA ILE A 962 28.74 28.82 -17.33
C ILE A 962 29.98 29.71 -17.44
N GLN A 963 30.86 29.43 -18.40
CA GLN A 963 32.08 30.21 -18.65
C GLN A 963 33.00 30.36 -17.42
N LEU A 964 32.92 29.43 -16.47
CA LEU A 964 33.85 29.30 -15.35
C LEU A 964 34.91 28.24 -15.68
N THR A 965 36.03 28.30 -14.98
CA THR A 965 37.01 27.21 -14.95
C THR A 965 36.94 26.45 -13.63
N LYS A 966 37.57 25.28 -13.58
CA LYS A 966 37.62 24.46 -12.35
C LYS A 966 38.37 25.16 -11.20
N GLU A 967 39.21 26.15 -11.50
CA GLU A 967 39.89 27.01 -10.53
C GLU A 967 38.91 27.95 -9.81
N ASP A 968 37.85 28.41 -10.49
CA ASP A 968 36.85 29.32 -9.91
C ASP A 968 35.96 28.62 -8.86
N ILE A 969 35.81 27.29 -8.97
CA ILE A 969 35.08 26.49 -7.98
C ILE A 969 35.91 26.46 -6.69
N SER A 970 35.39 27.09 -5.65
CA SER A 970 36.04 27.25 -4.35
C SER A 970 35.97 25.97 -3.51
N GLU A 971 34.86 25.24 -3.57
CA GLU A 971 34.65 23.98 -2.87
C GLU A 971 33.68 23.05 -3.61
N VAL A 972 33.80 21.75 -3.30
CA VAL A 972 32.95 20.69 -3.84
C VAL A 972 32.25 20.00 -2.69
N ILE A 973 30.93 19.88 -2.72
CA ILE A 973 30.10 19.29 -1.65
C ILE A 973 29.60 17.93 -2.13
N LEU A 974 29.85 16.88 -1.35
CA LEU A 974 29.37 15.52 -1.66
C LEU A 974 28.00 15.25 -1.05
N ALA A 975 27.05 14.84 -1.90
CA ALA A 975 25.69 14.44 -1.52
C ALA A 975 25.35 13.06 -2.12
N GLY A 976 24.47 12.31 -1.46
CA GLY A 976 24.06 10.98 -1.91
C GLY A 976 25.01 9.85 -1.44
N GLY A 977 24.43 8.71 -1.07
CA GLY A 977 25.15 7.63 -0.40
C GLY A 977 26.28 6.99 -1.22
N SER A 978 26.18 7.03 -2.56
CA SER A 978 27.20 6.42 -3.43
C SER A 978 28.48 7.24 -3.51
N THR A 979 28.50 8.49 -3.00
CA THR A 979 29.73 9.30 -2.86
C THR A 979 30.72 8.73 -1.84
N ARG A 980 30.31 7.73 -1.04
CA ARG A 980 31.18 7.00 -0.11
C ARG A 980 32.23 6.13 -0.82
N VAL A 981 32.10 5.87 -2.12
CA VAL A 981 33.11 5.16 -2.91
C VAL A 981 34.41 5.98 -2.95
N PRO A 982 35.54 5.47 -2.41
CA PRO A 982 36.76 6.26 -2.24
C PRO A 982 37.29 6.89 -3.52
N LYS A 983 37.15 6.19 -4.65
CA LYS A 983 37.60 6.68 -5.97
C LYS A 983 36.99 8.02 -6.38
N ILE A 984 35.77 8.31 -5.94
CA ILE A 984 35.08 9.58 -6.26
C ILE A 984 35.82 10.76 -5.62
N GLU A 985 36.17 10.64 -4.34
CA GLU A 985 36.93 11.66 -3.64
C GLU A 985 38.32 11.83 -4.26
N GLU A 986 39.00 10.73 -4.60
CA GLU A 986 40.30 10.76 -5.27
C GLU A 986 40.23 11.53 -6.60
N MET A 987 39.28 11.18 -7.47
CA MET A 987 39.12 11.78 -8.79
C MET A 987 38.71 13.26 -8.73
N LEU A 988 37.83 13.62 -7.79
CA LEU A 988 37.47 15.02 -7.59
C LEU A 988 38.66 15.82 -7.05
N THR A 989 39.40 15.25 -6.09
CA THR A 989 40.62 15.89 -5.55
C THR A 989 41.64 16.11 -6.65
N GLU A 990 41.87 15.13 -7.52
CA GLU A 990 42.76 15.25 -8.67
C GLU A 990 42.26 16.32 -9.66
N TYR A 991 40.98 16.27 -10.04
CA TYR A 991 40.39 17.22 -10.98
C TYR A 991 40.48 18.67 -10.48
N PHE A 992 40.25 18.90 -9.18
CA PHE A 992 40.30 20.21 -8.53
C PHE A 992 41.67 20.57 -7.92
N ASN A 993 42.75 20.07 -8.52
CA ASN A 993 44.15 20.44 -8.25
C ASN A 993 44.58 20.18 -6.78
N GLY A 994 44.20 19.03 -6.21
CA GLY A 994 44.55 18.61 -4.86
C GLY A 994 43.58 19.07 -3.76
N ARG A 995 42.50 19.79 -4.11
CA ARG A 995 41.50 20.25 -3.14
C ARG A 995 40.48 19.15 -2.85
N ALA A 996 40.52 18.64 -1.62
CA ALA A 996 39.59 17.61 -1.18
C ALA A 996 38.14 18.13 -1.10
N PRO A 997 37.15 17.34 -1.53
CA PRO A 997 35.75 17.70 -1.41
C PRO A 997 35.27 17.68 0.05
N LYS A 998 34.24 18.48 0.32
CA LYS A 998 33.56 18.63 1.61
C LYS A 998 32.58 17.50 1.82
N LYS A 999 32.81 16.71 2.88
CA LYS A 999 31.98 15.57 3.24
C LYS A 999 30.87 15.99 4.18
N ILE A 1000 29.65 15.58 3.86
CA ILE A 1000 28.52 15.61 4.80
C ILE A 1000 28.55 14.32 5.62
N LEU A 1001 28.27 14.40 6.93
CA LEU A 1001 28.33 13.24 7.83
C LEU A 1001 27.41 12.09 7.39
N HIS A 1002 26.20 12.44 6.96
CA HIS A 1002 25.18 11.53 6.43
C HIS A 1002 24.72 12.00 5.05
N PRO A 1003 25.50 11.73 3.98
CA PRO A 1003 25.19 12.21 2.62
C PRO A 1003 23.86 11.64 2.10
N GLU A 1004 23.42 10.47 2.56
CA GLU A 1004 22.11 9.88 2.23
C GLU A 1004 20.91 10.55 2.93
N GLN A 1005 21.13 11.44 3.91
CA GLN A 1005 20.06 12.15 4.64
C GLN A 1005 20.00 13.65 4.29
N CYS A 1006 21.08 14.20 3.73
CA CYS A 1006 21.25 15.64 3.58
C CYS A 1006 20.19 16.30 2.69
N VAL A 1007 19.71 15.58 1.68
CA VAL A 1007 18.67 16.04 0.75
C VAL A 1007 17.33 16.22 1.47
N ALA A 1008 16.90 15.23 2.27
CA ALA A 1008 15.67 15.33 3.07
C ALA A 1008 15.77 16.48 4.09
N LYS A 1009 16.93 16.64 4.73
CA LYS A 1009 17.18 17.73 5.68
C LYS A 1009 17.12 19.10 5.01
N GLY A 1010 17.72 19.23 3.83
CA GLY A 1010 17.63 20.44 3.00
C GLY A 1010 16.19 20.77 2.62
N ALA A 1011 15.39 19.78 2.23
CA ALA A 1011 13.98 19.99 1.96
C ALA A 1011 13.21 20.48 3.20
N ALA A 1012 13.56 20.03 4.40
CA ALA A 1012 12.94 20.48 5.64
C ALA A 1012 13.32 21.93 5.99
N LEU A 1013 14.54 22.36 5.66
CA LEU A 1013 14.95 23.76 5.76
C LEU A 1013 14.16 24.65 4.80
N GLN A 1014 14.01 24.23 3.54
CA GLN A 1014 13.16 24.94 2.57
C GLN A 1014 11.69 24.99 3.04
N ALA A 1015 11.19 23.92 3.66
CA ALA A 1015 9.86 23.89 4.27
C ALA A 1015 9.73 24.92 5.39
N ALA A 1016 10.75 25.08 6.24
CA ALA A 1016 10.79 26.08 7.30
C ALA A 1016 10.79 27.52 6.74
N MET A 1017 11.50 27.76 5.64
CA MET A 1017 11.51 29.06 4.93
C MET A 1017 10.11 29.40 4.41
N LEU A 1018 9.49 28.48 3.65
CA LEU A 1018 8.15 28.69 3.06
C LEU A 1018 7.04 28.81 4.11
N SER A 1019 7.24 28.19 5.27
CA SER A 1019 6.29 28.25 6.39
C SER A 1019 6.49 29.47 7.31
N LYS A 1020 7.45 30.35 7.00
CA LYS A 1020 7.81 31.52 7.81
C LYS A 1020 8.15 31.14 9.25
N SER A 1021 9.03 30.15 9.41
CA SER A 1021 9.58 29.76 10.72
C SER A 1021 10.08 30.99 11.50
N PRO A 1022 9.87 31.05 12.83
CA PRO A 1022 10.35 32.16 13.67
C PRO A 1022 11.88 32.17 13.84
N ASP A 1023 12.58 31.12 13.42
CA ASP A 1023 14.03 31.03 13.47
C ASP A 1023 14.65 32.04 12.49
N GLN A 1024 15.41 33.02 13.02
CA GLN A 1024 15.96 34.11 12.22
C GLN A 1024 17.01 33.63 11.21
N LYS A 1025 17.85 32.66 11.61
CA LYS A 1025 18.94 32.14 10.77
C LYS A 1025 18.39 31.56 9.47
N ILE A 1026 17.34 30.74 9.54
CA ILE A 1026 16.79 30.13 8.31
C ILE A 1026 16.02 31.14 7.44
N GLN A 1027 15.47 32.21 8.00
CA GLN A 1027 14.75 33.24 7.22
C GLN A 1027 15.69 34.17 6.44
N GLU A 1028 16.99 34.21 6.79
CA GLU A 1028 18.00 35.01 6.08
C GLU A 1028 18.40 34.37 4.74
N PHE A 1029 18.26 33.04 4.61
CA PHE A 1029 18.58 32.34 3.37
C PHE A 1029 17.66 32.75 2.22
N LYS A 1030 18.23 32.89 1.03
CA LYS A 1030 17.48 33.05 -0.23
C LYS A 1030 18.01 32.06 -1.24
N ILE A 1031 17.10 31.38 -1.93
CA ILE A 1031 17.45 30.31 -2.87
C ILE A 1031 16.76 30.55 -4.20
N SER A 1032 17.52 30.52 -5.29
CA SER A 1032 16.99 30.55 -6.65
C SER A 1032 17.45 29.34 -7.46
N GLU A 1033 16.55 28.76 -8.23
CA GLU A 1033 16.81 27.62 -9.11
C GLU A 1033 16.76 28.04 -10.58
N VAL A 1034 17.18 27.12 -11.46
CA VAL A 1034 17.20 27.32 -12.91
C VAL A 1034 16.53 26.19 -13.67
N THR A 1035 16.20 26.42 -14.94
CA THR A 1035 15.64 25.40 -15.85
C THR A 1035 16.65 24.30 -16.17
N ALA A 1036 16.18 23.04 -16.20
CA ALA A 1036 17.01 21.86 -16.46
C ALA A 1036 17.37 21.67 -17.95
N ALA A 1037 16.55 22.21 -18.85
CA ALA A 1037 16.71 22.14 -20.30
C ALA A 1037 16.08 23.36 -20.99
N SER A 1038 16.46 23.58 -22.24
CA SER A 1038 15.86 24.57 -23.11
C SER A 1038 14.43 24.18 -23.50
N LEU A 1039 13.52 25.16 -23.54
CA LEU A 1039 12.12 25.02 -23.93
C LEU A 1039 11.84 25.82 -25.19
N GLY A 1040 11.14 25.21 -26.15
CA GLY A 1040 10.93 25.83 -27.46
C GLY A 1040 9.77 25.25 -28.26
N PHE A 1041 9.43 25.90 -29.36
CA PHE A 1041 8.41 25.42 -30.30
C PHE A 1041 9.03 24.85 -31.56
N GLY A 1042 8.46 23.76 -32.08
CA GLY A 1042 8.82 23.25 -33.40
C GLY A 1042 8.16 24.07 -34.50
N ASP A 1043 8.94 24.45 -35.52
CA ASP A 1043 8.41 25.09 -36.72
C ASP A 1043 8.06 24.07 -37.83
N VAL A 1044 7.66 24.60 -39.00
CA VAL A 1044 7.29 23.80 -40.18
C VAL A 1044 8.44 22.98 -40.76
N SER A 1045 9.69 23.32 -40.43
CA SER A 1045 10.90 22.62 -40.85
C SER A 1045 11.33 21.52 -39.88
N ASP A 1046 10.56 21.25 -38.81
CA ASP A 1046 10.94 20.38 -37.68
C ASP A 1046 12.17 20.93 -36.92
N LYS A 1047 12.47 22.23 -37.00
CA LYS A 1047 13.51 22.90 -36.21
C LYS A 1047 12.93 23.40 -34.89
N MET A 1048 13.70 23.22 -33.82
CA MET A 1048 13.36 23.73 -32.49
C MET A 1048 13.76 25.21 -32.38
N ASN A 1049 12.77 26.06 -32.12
CA ASN A 1049 12.98 27.47 -31.78
C ASN A 1049 12.99 27.62 -30.27
N ILE A 1050 14.18 27.72 -29.68
CA ILE A 1050 14.38 27.87 -28.23
C ILE A 1050 13.86 29.25 -27.79
N ILE A 1051 12.97 29.25 -26.80
CA ILE A 1051 12.35 30.44 -26.22
C ILE A 1051 12.89 30.70 -24.82
N ILE A 1052 12.94 29.67 -23.96
CA ILE A 1052 13.60 29.72 -22.65
C ILE A 1052 14.82 28.81 -22.73
N LYS A 1053 16.02 29.32 -22.47
CA LYS A 1053 17.25 28.52 -22.52
C LYS A 1053 17.40 27.65 -21.28
N LYS A 1054 18.17 26.57 -21.38
CA LYS A 1054 18.69 25.83 -20.21
C LYS A 1054 19.37 26.80 -19.25
N ASN A 1055 19.29 26.52 -17.95
CA ASN A 1055 19.88 27.32 -16.87
C ASN A 1055 19.27 28.73 -16.72
N THR A 1056 18.07 28.98 -17.25
CA THR A 1056 17.35 30.24 -16.99
C THR A 1056 16.77 30.24 -15.57
N PRO A 1057 16.96 31.29 -14.75
CA PRO A 1057 16.36 31.38 -13.42
C PRO A 1057 14.85 31.20 -13.44
N ILE A 1058 14.30 30.41 -12.50
CA ILE A 1058 12.85 30.19 -12.36
C ILE A 1058 12.29 30.95 -11.15
N PRO A 1059 11.08 31.54 -11.25
CA PRO A 1059 10.15 31.43 -12.36
C PRO A 1059 10.56 32.27 -13.58
N ALA A 1060 10.26 31.76 -14.79
CA ALA A 1060 10.59 32.41 -16.07
C ALA A 1060 9.32 32.60 -16.92
N THR A 1061 9.23 33.69 -17.68
CA THR A 1061 8.14 33.92 -18.62
C THR A 1061 8.67 34.57 -19.88
N GLU A 1062 8.48 33.93 -21.03
CA GLU A 1062 8.95 34.41 -22.32
C GLU A 1062 7.87 34.23 -23.40
N ALA A 1063 7.90 35.05 -24.44
CA ALA A 1063 6.90 35.03 -25.50
C ALA A 1063 7.53 34.92 -26.89
N ALA A 1064 6.89 34.14 -27.75
CA ALA A 1064 7.24 33.96 -29.15
C ALA A 1064 6.06 34.31 -30.05
N THR A 1065 6.32 34.89 -31.23
CA THR A 1065 5.27 35.21 -32.20
C THR A 1065 5.41 34.32 -33.43
N PHE A 1066 4.35 33.58 -33.73
CA PHE A 1066 4.23 32.74 -34.92
C PHE A 1066 3.30 33.38 -35.94
N ALA A 1067 3.35 32.93 -37.19
CA ALA A 1067 2.43 33.37 -38.24
C ALA A 1067 1.86 32.17 -39.00
N THR A 1068 0.66 32.33 -39.57
CA THR A 1068 0.10 31.33 -40.49
C THR A 1068 0.99 31.18 -41.73
N VAL A 1069 1.15 29.95 -42.21
CA VAL A 1069 2.01 29.63 -43.36
C VAL A 1069 1.20 29.30 -44.61
N TYR A 1070 -0.08 28.96 -44.45
CA TYR A 1070 -0.99 28.67 -45.55
C TYR A 1070 -2.08 29.74 -45.70
N ASN A 1071 -2.63 29.84 -46.91
CA ASN A 1071 -3.75 30.73 -47.19
C ASN A 1071 -4.98 30.35 -46.35
N ASN A 1072 -5.64 31.36 -45.76
CA ASN A 1072 -6.90 31.21 -45.02
C ASN A 1072 -6.84 30.09 -43.97
N GLN A 1073 -5.64 29.86 -43.42
CA GLN A 1073 -5.37 28.83 -42.44
C GLN A 1073 -6.21 29.09 -41.20
N SER A 1074 -7.27 28.32 -41.01
CA SER A 1074 -8.22 28.46 -39.90
C SER A 1074 -7.77 27.77 -38.62
N ALA A 1075 -6.69 26.99 -38.67
CA ALA A 1075 -6.10 26.34 -37.51
C ALA A 1075 -4.58 26.17 -37.64
N MET A 1076 -3.85 26.28 -36.53
CA MET A 1076 -2.42 26.04 -36.43
C MET A 1076 -2.13 25.03 -35.32
N VAL A 1077 -1.14 24.17 -35.53
CA VAL A 1077 -0.68 23.21 -34.52
C VAL A 1077 0.69 23.64 -34.05
N LEU A 1078 0.82 24.01 -32.77
CA LEU A 1078 2.08 24.29 -32.13
C LEU A 1078 2.49 23.09 -31.28
N LYS A 1079 3.73 22.62 -31.44
CA LYS A 1079 4.30 21.57 -30.60
C LYS A 1079 5.40 22.16 -29.76
N ILE A 1080 5.33 21.95 -28.45
CA ILE A 1080 6.36 22.40 -27.52
C ILE A 1080 7.32 21.25 -27.22
N TYR A 1081 8.60 21.59 -27.18
CA TYR A 1081 9.70 20.66 -26.99
C TYR A 1081 10.60 21.11 -25.84
N GLU A 1082 11.25 20.14 -25.23
CA GLU A 1082 12.29 20.30 -24.21
C GLU A 1082 13.55 19.54 -24.66
N GLY A 1083 14.69 20.23 -24.68
CA GLY A 1083 15.97 19.65 -25.10
C GLY A 1083 16.86 20.65 -25.85
N GLU A 1084 18.10 20.22 -26.12
CA GLU A 1084 19.15 21.08 -26.70
C GLU A 1084 19.39 20.83 -28.20
N ARG A 1085 18.62 19.94 -28.85
CA ARG A 1085 18.86 19.55 -30.25
C ARG A 1085 18.16 20.49 -31.22
N THR A 1086 18.73 20.69 -32.40
CA THR A 1086 18.08 21.49 -33.44
C THR A 1086 16.88 20.76 -34.07
N ASP A 1087 16.99 19.45 -34.30
CA ASP A 1087 15.90 18.59 -34.82
C ASP A 1087 14.91 18.26 -33.69
N VAL A 1088 13.66 18.72 -33.79
CA VAL A 1088 12.63 18.49 -32.77
C VAL A 1088 12.33 17.01 -32.53
N LYS A 1089 12.66 16.12 -33.47
CA LYS A 1089 12.51 14.66 -33.30
C LYS A 1089 13.51 14.08 -32.31
N LYS A 1090 14.61 14.77 -32.07
CA LYS A 1090 15.64 14.41 -31.08
C LYS A 1090 15.42 15.08 -29.72
N ASN A 1091 14.35 15.86 -29.57
CA ASN A 1091 13.94 16.50 -28.31
C ASN A 1091 12.67 15.85 -27.75
N VAL A 1092 12.39 16.10 -26.47
CA VAL A 1092 11.20 15.60 -25.79
C VAL A 1092 10.01 16.49 -26.17
N CYS A 1093 8.98 15.92 -26.80
CA CYS A 1093 7.74 16.64 -27.10
C CYS A 1093 6.86 16.69 -25.84
N LEU A 1094 6.67 17.88 -25.27
CA LEU A 1094 5.90 18.07 -24.04
C LEU A 1094 4.39 18.22 -24.28
N GLY A 1095 3.99 18.59 -25.49
CA GLY A 1095 2.58 18.77 -25.81
C GLY A 1095 2.34 19.31 -27.21
N THR A 1096 1.16 18.98 -27.73
CA THR A 1096 0.67 19.53 -28.99
C THR A 1096 -0.57 20.38 -28.70
N PHE A 1097 -0.53 21.64 -29.13
CA PHE A 1097 -1.59 22.61 -28.99
C PHE A 1097 -2.17 22.91 -30.37
N LYS A 1098 -3.41 22.49 -30.60
CA LYS A 1098 -4.17 22.92 -31.78
C LYS A 1098 -4.91 24.21 -31.45
N ILE A 1099 -4.58 25.25 -32.20
CA ILE A 1099 -5.24 26.55 -32.17
C ILE A 1099 -6.21 26.58 -33.35
N THR A 1100 -7.50 26.75 -33.09
CA THR A 1100 -8.56 26.79 -34.12
C THR A 1100 -9.21 28.17 -34.18
N ASN A 1101 -10.02 28.41 -35.21
CA ASN A 1101 -10.73 29.67 -35.45
C ASN A 1101 -9.80 30.88 -35.67
N LEU A 1102 -8.65 30.65 -36.30
CA LEU A 1102 -7.76 31.72 -36.72
C LEU A 1102 -8.42 32.60 -37.78
N THR A 1103 -8.13 33.90 -37.74
CA THR A 1103 -8.52 34.86 -38.77
C THR A 1103 -7.94 34.41 -40.09
N GLN A 1104 -8.83 34.13 -41.04
CA GLN A 1104 -8.46 33.77 -42.40
C GLN A 1104 -7.78 34.98 -43.06
N ALA A 1105 -6.48 34.86 -43.29
CA ALA A 1105 -5.63 35.91 -43.82
C ALA A 1105 -4.55 35.30 -44.72
N PRO A 1106 -3.88 36.10 -45.58
CA PRO A 1106 -2.71 35.64 -46.30
C PRO A 1106 -1.63 35.06 -45.37
N PRO A 1107 -0.79 34.14 -45.86
CA PRO A 1107 0.39 33.67 -45.13
C PRO A 1107 1.19 34.84 -44.54
N GLY A 1108 1.60 34.72 -43.28
CA GLY A 1108 2.40 35.70 -42.58
C GLY A 1108 1.62 36.85 -41.91
N LYS A 1109 0.33 37.05 -42.21
CA LYS A 1109 -0.48 38.18 -41.69
C LYS A 1109 -1.21 37.88 -40.39
N CYS A 1110 -1.74 36.67 -40.20
CA CYS A 1110 -2.29 36.26 -38.91
C CYS A 1110 -1.13 35.97 -37.96
N LYS A 1111 -0.95 36.80 -36.92
CA LYS A 1111 0.12 36.65 -35.91
C LYS A 1111 -0.43 36.05 -34.61
N ILE A 1112 0.25 35.04 -34.10
CA ILE A 1112 -0.11 34.32 -32.88
C ILE A 1112 1.00 34.54 -31.86
N LYS A 1113 0.71 35.23 -30.76
CA LYS A 1113 1.62 35.38 -29.63
C LYS A 1113 1.42 34.19 -28.68
N SER A 1114 2.44 33.37 -28.54
CA SER A 1114 2.50 32.24 -27.61
C SER A 1114 3.41 32.59 -26.44
N VAL A 1115 2.93 32.43 -25.22
CA VAL A 1115 3.69 32.70 -23.99
C VAL A 1115 3.99 31.39 -23.29
N ILE A 1116 5.26 31.17 -22.98
CA ILE A 1116 5.77 30.08 -22.15
C ILE A 1116 6.04 30.63 -20.76
N LYS A 1117 5.42 30.03 -19.73
CA LYS A 1117 5.68 30.34 -18.33
C LYS A 1117 6.14 29.08 -17.60
N VAL A 1118 7.24 29.18 -16.87
CA VAL A 1118 7.74 28.17 -15.94
C VAL A 1118 7.64 28.75 -14.54
N ASP A 1119 6.90 28.08 -13.66
CA ASP A 1119 6.73 28.54 -12.28
C ASP A 1119 7.91 28.16 -11.38
N THR A 1120 7.80 28.48 -10.09
CA THR A 1120 8.82 28.13 -9.10
C THR A 1120 9.03 26.63 -8.93
N ASN A 1121 8.09 25.76 -9.31
CA ASN A 1121 8.23 24.31 -9.24
C ASN A 1121 8.83 23.72 -10.53
N GLY A 1122 9.19 24.57 -11.50
CA GLY A 1122 9.62 24.12 -12.83
C GLY A 1122 8.45 23.63 -13.69
N ILE A 1123 7.20 23.99 -13.35
CA ILE A 1123 6.00 23.52 -14.05
C ILE A 1123 5.65 24.49 -15.19
N LEU A 1124 5.57 23.92 -16.39
CA LEU A 1124 5.27 24.62 -17.64
C LEU A 1124 3.78 24.89 -17.83
N THR A 1125 3.45 26.16 -18.10
CA THR A 1125 2.17 26.65 -18.63
C THR A 1125 2.40 27.33 -19.97
N VAL A 1126 1.57 27.02 -20.97
CA VAL A 1126 1.63 27.63 -22.31
C VAL A 1126 0.29 28.28 -22.61
N THR A 1127 0.32 29.53 -23.09
CA THR A 1127 -0.87 30.24 -23.58
C THR A 1127 -0.62 30.76 -24.98
N ALA A 1128 -1.67 30.90 -25.80
CA ALA A 1128 -1.57 31.45 -27.15
C ALA A 1128 -2.76 32.37 -27.43
N SER A 1129 -2.49 33.50 -28.08
CA SER A 1129 -3.47 34.53 -28.41
C SER A 1129 -3.21 35.12 -29.80
N GLU A 1130 -4.29 35.52 -30.49
CA GLU A 1130 -4.25 36.11 -31.83
C GLU A 1130 -4.27 37.64 -31.78
N ASN A 1131 -3.29 38.29 -32.43
CA ASN A 1131 -3.06 39.74 -32.61
C ASN A 1131 -2.97 40.66 -31.37
N LEU A 1132 -2.08 41.65 -31.47
CA LEU A 1132 -1.55 42.52 -30.40
C LEU A 1132 -2.37 43.80 -30.08
N LYS A 1133 -3.59 43.98 -30.63
CA LYS A 1133 -4.41 45.18 -30.36
C LYS A 1133 -5.64 44.83 -29.51
N ASP A 1134 -5.55 45.15 -28.22
CA ASP A 1134 -6.58 45.35 -27.16
C ASP A 1134 -7.82 44.45 -27.08
N ASN A 1135 -7.98 43.44 -27.93
CA ASN A 1135 -9.05 42.44 -27.88
C ASN A 1135 -8.45 41.05 -28.17
N ALA A 1136 -7.68 40.53 -27.21
CA ALA A 1136 -7.12 39.18 -27.30
C ALA A 1136 -8.26 38.14 -27.26
N ARG A 1137 -8.48 37.43 -28.37
CA ARG A 1137 -9.39 36.28 -28.40
C ARG A 1137 -8.63 35.07 -27.86
N CYS A 1138 -9.05 34.53 -26.71
CA CYS A 1138 -8.51 33.27 -26.18
C CYS A 1138 -9.02 32.12 -27.05
N LEU A 1139 -8.12 31.43 -27.73
CA LEU A 1139 -8.47 30.35 -28.67
C LEU A 1139 -8.55 29.01 -27.93
N GLN A 1140 -9.41 28.10 -28.41
CA GLN A 1140 -9.62 26.79 -27.77
C GLN A 1140 -8.37 25.93 -27.94
N ILE A 1141 -7.67 25.66 -26.83
CA ILE A 1141 -6.47 24.84 -26.81
C ILE A 1141 -6.88 23.38 -26.55
N VAL A 1142 -6.73 22.51 -27.55
CA VAL A 1142 -6.94 21.06 -27.37
C VAL A 1142 -5.59 20.39 -27.17
N TYR A 1143 -5.37 19.84 -25.96
CA TYR A 1143 -4.20 19.03 -25.64
C TYR A 1143 -4.32 17.65 -26.30
N VAL A 1144 -3.31 17.26 -27.07
CA VAL A 1144 -3.21 15.92 -27.69
C VAL A 1144 -1.97 15.22 -27.12
N LYS A 1145 -2.17 14.02 -26.55
CA LYS A 1145 -1.19 13.22 -25.81
C LYS A 1145 0.07 12.92 -26.66
N ALA A 1146 1.26 13.04 -26.06
CA ALA A 1146 2.55 12.82 -26.72
C ALA A 1146 2.85 11.33 -27.01
N ASN A 1147 3.67 11.07 -28.04
CA ASN A 1147 4.20 9.75 -28.38
C ASN A 1147 5.56 9.48 -27.68
N LYS A 1148 5.90 8.20 -27.50
CA LYS A 1148 7.13 7.70 -26.83
C LYS A 1148 8.45 8.27 -27.41
N VAL A 1149 9.41 8.53 -26.53
CA VAL A 1149 10.76 9.06 -26.82
C VAL A 1149 11.78 7.92 -26.98
N GLU A 1150 12.74 8.06 -27.91
CA GLU A 1150 13.88 7.13 -28.09
C GLU A 1150 15.08 7.50 -27.18
N LYS A 1151 15.82 6.48 -26.72
CA LYS A 1151 16.95 6.61 -25.77
C LYS A 1151 18.13 7.43 -26.35
N ARG A 1152 18.73 8.30 -25.52
CA ARG A 1152 19.95 9.09 -25.82
C ARG A 1152 21.15 8.17 -26.14
N LYS A 1153 21.92 8.51 -27.19
CA LYS A 1153 23.29 8.02 -27.47
C LYS A 1153 24.24 9.22 -27.61
N SER A 1154 25.52 9.01 -27.33
CA SER A 1154 26.64 9.97 -27.16
C SER A 1154 26.66 11.28 -27.96
N ASP A 1155 27.01 12.39 -27.27
CA ASP A 1155 26.92 13.81 -27.70
C ASP A 1155 27.88 14.28 -28.82
N ILE A 1156 28.95 13.55 -29.18
CA ILE A 1156 29.98 14.08 -30.11
C ILE A 1156 29.60 13.93 -31.59
N LYS A 1157 29.02 12.79 -32.01
CA LYS A 1157 28.50 12.60 -33.38
C LYS A 1157 27.33 13.56 -33.70
N ASP A 1158 26.69 14.03 -32.65
CA ASP A 1158 25.43 14.76 -32.70
C ASP A 1158 25.55 16.23 -33.13
N ARG A 1159 26.69 16.89 -32.85
CA ARG A 1159 26.90 18.30 -33.23
C ARG A 1159 27.09 18.50 -34.74
N GLN A 1160 27.75 17.55 -35.41
CA GLN A 1160 27.94 17.59 -36.87
C GLN A 1160 26.61 17.35 -37.61
N GLU A 1161 25.79 16.44 -37.09
CA GLU A 1161 24.46 16.15 -37.60
C GLU A 1161 23.49 17.33 -37.44
N ASP A 1162 23.56 18.05 -36.31
CA ASP A 1162 22.69 19.21 -36.06
C ASP A 1162 22.97 20.37 -37.01
N LYS A 1163 24.25 20.63 -37.34
CA LYS A 1163 24.62 21.65 -38.34
C LYS A 1163 24.06 21.32 -39.73
N ASN A 1164 24.20 20.07 -40.17
CA ASN A 1164 23.68 19.63 -41.48
C ASN A 1164 22.15 19.68 -41.54
N PHE A 1165 21.48 19.27 -40.45
CA PHE A 1165 20.03 19.38 -40.34
C PHE A 1165 19.54 20.83 -40.37
N GLU A 1166 20.26 21.75 -39.71
CA GLU A 1166 19.90 23.16 -39.69
C GLU A 1166 19.89 23.79 -41.09
N GLU A 1167 20.86 23.45 -41.94
CA GLU A 1167 20.89 23.91 -43.33
C GLU A 1167 19.71 23.37 -44.15
N ILE A 1168 19.42 22.07 -44.04
CA ILE A 1168 18.29 21.42 -44.73
C ILE A 1168 16.94 22.03 -44.29
N ALA A 1169 16.80 22.29 -42.99
CA ALA A 1169 15.61 22.89 -42.39
C ALA A 1169 15.35 24.30 -42.95
N LYS A 1170 16.38 25.14 -43.05
CA LYS A 1170 16.30 26.49 -43.64
C LYS A 1170 15.84 26.46 -45.10
N ILE A 1171 16.41 25.56 -45.92
CA ILE A 1171 16.04 25.41 -47.34
C ILE A 1171 14.56 24.99 -47.45
N HIS A 1172 14.13 24.00 -46.66
CA HIS A 1172 12.75 23.52 -46.69
C HIS A 1172 11.73 24.58 -46.24
N GLU A 1173 12.01 25.33 -45.18
CA GLU A 1173 11.15 26.42 -44.71
C GLU A 1173 10.92 27.46 -45.81
N TYR A 1174 12.01 27.90 -46.46
CA TYR A 1174 11.96 28.86 -47.55
C TYR A 1174 11.07 28.38 -48.70
N LEU A 1175 11.28 27.14 -49.19
CA LEU A 1175 10.52 26.60 -50.33
C LEU A 1175 9.02 26.46 -50.02
N VAL A 1176 8.66 26.11 -48.79
CA VAL A 1176 7.25 26.01 -48.35
C VAL A 1176 6.59 27.39 -48.31
N LEU A 1177 7.26 28.39 -47.74
CA LEU A 1177 6.76 29.77 -47.69
C LEU A 1177 6.62 30.38 -49.09
N TYR A 1178 7.64 30.18 -49.94
CA TYR A 1178 7.67 30.68 -51.30
C TYR A 1178 6.50 30.17 -52.14
N GLY A 1179 6.32 28.84 -52.25
CA GLY A 1179 5.23 28.29 -53.05
C GLY A 1179 3.83 28.62 -52.48
N SER A 1180 3.69 28.69 -51.16
CA SER A 1180 2.41 29.08 -50.52
C SER A 1180 2.02 30.53 -50.83
N ALA A 1181 3.00 31.44 -50.90
CA ALA A 1181 2.77 32.83 -51.28
C ALA A 1181 2.34 32.98 -52.75
N VAL A 1182 2.92 32.18 -53.64
CA VAL A 1182 2.56 32.15 -55.08
C VAL A 1182 1.14 31.60 -55.27
N GLN A 1183 0.79 30.51 -54.58
CA GLN A 1183 -0.56 29.92 -54.57
C GLN A 1183 -1.64 30.87 -54.04
N TYR A 1184 -1.34 31.67 -53.02
CA TYR A 1184 -2.28 32.68 -52.49
C TYR A 1184 -2.69 33.69 -53.56
N ASN A 1185 -1.70 34.24 -54.27
CA ASN A 1185 -1.93 35.25 -55.30
C ASN A 1185 -2.71 34.67 -56.50
N PHE A 1186 -2.50 33.40 -56.83
CA PHE A 1186 -3.27 32.66 -57.82
C PHE A 1186 -4.77 32.57 -57.46
N GLN A 1187 -5.08 32.12 -56.23
CA GLN A 1187 -6.46 31.93 -55.80
C GLN A 1187 -7.25 33.24 -55.81
N ASN A 1188 -6.61 34.35 -55.45
CA ASN A 1188 -7.25 35.67 -55.43
C ASN A 1188 -7.33 36.36 -56.80
N LYS A 1189 -6.50 35.98 -57.78
CA LYS A 1189 -6.50 36.55 -59.15
C LYS A 1189 -7.02 35.55 -60.22
N LYS A 1190 -7.72 34.49 -59.80
CA LYS A 1190 -8.18 33.35 -60.64
C LYS A 1190 -8.94 33.75 -61.92
N HIS A 1191 -9.58 34.92 -61.91
CA HIS A 1191 -10.35 35.50 -63.01
C HIS A 1191 -9.50 36.20 -64.10
N LYS A 1192 -8.18 36.32 -63.93
CA LYS A 1192 -7.25 36.96 -64.89
C LYS A 1192 -6.27 35.99 -65.57
N ILE A 1193 -6.51 34.68 -65.46
CA ILE A 1193 -5.50 33.64 -65.75
C ILE A 1193 -5.70 33.04 -67.14
N THR A 1194 -4.62 32.95 -67.92
CA THR A 1194 -4.62 32.35 -69.26
C THR A 1194 -4.58 30.82 -69.17
N PRO A 1195 -5.31 30.07 -70.04
CA PRO A 1195 -5.40 28.60 -69.96
C PRO A 1195 -4.06 27.86 -69.84
N GLY A 1196 -3.02 28.31 -70.54
CA GLY A 1196 -1.69 27.69 -70.50
C GLY A 1196 -0.98 27.74 -69.14
N HIS A 1197 -1.38 28.64 -68.23
CA HIS A 1197 -0.77 28.72 -66.89
C HIS A 1197 -1.49 27.85 -65.86
N ILE A 1198 -2.68 27.31 -66.17
CA ILE A 1198 -3.43 26.45 -65.23
C ILE A 1198 -2.64 25.17 -64.93
N ASP A 1199 -1.94 24.63 -65.91
CA ASP A 1199 -1.13 23.42 -65.74
C ASP A 1199 0.17 23.69 -64.97
N ASP A 1200 0.78 24.87 -65.15
CA ASP A 1200 1.91 25.34 -64.33
C ASP A 1200 1.52 25.44 -62.83
N PHE A 1201 0.30 25.88 -62.52
CA PHE A 1201 -0.20 25.93 -61.15
C PHE A 1201 -0.43 24.54 -60.54
N LYS A 1202 -0.99 23.59 -61.30
CA LYS A 1202 -1.09 22.19 -60.84
C LYS A 1202 0.30 21.61 -60.58
N LYS A 1203 1.28 21.94 -61.44
CA LYS A 1203 2.66 21.50 -61.27
C LYS A 1203 3.32 22.11 -60.03
N CYS A 1204 3.04 23.36 -59.73
CA CYS A 1204 3.45 24.00 -58.47
C CYS A 1204 2.85 23.28 -57.24
N ASP A 1205 1.57 22.89 -57.28
CA ASP A 1205 0.92 22.12 -56.21
C ASP A 1205 1.59 20.74 -56.02
N GLU A 1206 1.85 20.03 -57.11
CA GLU A 1206 2.58 18.75 -57.09
C GLU A 1206 3.99 18.90 -56.50
N LEU A 1207 4.75 19.93 -56.91
CA LEU A 1207 6.10 20.17 -56.40
C LEU A 1207 6.08 20.55 -54.92
N GLN A 1208 5.09 21.33 -54.47
CA GLN A 1208 4.88 21.62 -53.05
C GLN A 1208 4.62 20.34 -52.24
N GLU A 1209 3.84 19.38 -52.76
CA GLU A 1209 3.67 18.07 -52.13
C GLU A 1209 4.96 17.25 -52.12
N GLN A 1210 5.71 17.26 -53.22
CA GLN A 1210 6.99 16.56 -53.32
C GLN A 1210 8.03 17.14 -52.35
N ILE A 1211 8.13 18.46 -52.21
CA ILE A 1211 9.02 19.15 -51.25
C ILE A 1211 8.65 18.77 -49.81
N ARG A 1212 7.36 18.76 -49.47
CA ARG A 1212 6.86 18.28 -48.17
C ARG A 1212 7.24 16.82 -47.92
N SER A 1213 7.25 15.98 -48.97
CA SER A 1213 7.61 14.56 -48.87
C SER A 1213 9.14 14.33 -48.77
N ALA A 1214 9.95 15.11 -49.51
CA ALA A 1214 11.41 15.00 -49.58
C ALA A 1214 12.11 15.34 -48.25
N LYS A 1215 11.47 16.13 -47.37
CA LYS A 1215 11.90 16.34 -45.99
C LYS A 1215 12.17 15.02 -45.23
N LYS A 1216 11.42 13.95 -45.52
CA LYS A 1216 11.58 12.65 -44.84
C LYS A 1216 12.88 11.93 -45.20
N SER A 1217 13.46 12.19 -46.37
CA SER A 1217 14.68 11.50 -46.82
C SER A 1217 15.99 12.16 -46.36
N LYS A 1218 15.93 13.33 -45.69
CA LYS A 1218 17.11 14.12 -45.25
C LYS A 1218 18.12 14.38 -46.38
N ASP A 1219 17.63 14.47 -47.62
CA ASP A 1219 18.44 14.60 -48.82
C ASP A 1219 18.48 16.07 -49.26
N LYS A 1220 19.58 16.76 -48.95
CA LYS A 1220 19.80 18.18 -49.27
C LYS A 1220 19.73 18.42 -50.77
N GLN A 1221 20.35 17.55 -51.58
CA GLN A 1221 20.43 17.72 -53.03
C GLN A 1221 19.05 17.62 -53.68
N LYS A 1222 18.27 16.62 -53.27
CA LYS A 1222 16.89 16.45 -53.74
C LYS A 1222 16.00 17.65 -53.44
N LEU A 1223 16.14 18.27 -52.26
CA LEU A 1223 15.38 19.48 -51.92
C LEU A 1223 15.81 20.69 -52.76
N LEU A 1224 17.10 20.85 -53.03
CA LEU A 1224 17.60 21.89 -53.92
C LEU A 1224 17.08 21.72 -55.35
N ASP A 1225 17.07 20.49 -55.87
CA ASP A 1225 16.58 20.20 -57.22
C ASP A 1225 15.09 20.47 -57.37
N LEU A 1226 14.28 20.02 -56.40
CA LEU A 1226 12.85 20.35 -56.34
C LEU A 1226 12.61 21.86 -56.18
N GLY A 1227 13.45 22.55 -55.42
CA GLY A 1227 13.39 24.00 -55.25
C GLY A 1227 13.67 24.76 -56.54
N ARG A 1228 14.68 24.35 -57.31
CA ARG A 1228 14.97 24.91 -58.64
C ARG A 1228 13.80 24.70 -59.61
N GLU A 1229 13.17 23.53 -59.59
CA GLU A 1229 11.98 23.26 -60.41
C GLU A 1229 10.79 24.14 -60.00
N LEU A 1230 10.57 24.30 -58.69
CA LEU A 1230 9.52 25.17 -58.15
C LEU A 1230 9.72 26.64 -58.56
N MET A 1231 10.95 27.17 -58.45
CA MET A 1231 11.25 28.56 -58.82
C MET A 1231 11.11 28.81 -60.32
N LYS A 1232 11.55 27.88 -61.18
CA LYS A 1232 11.35 27.97 -62.65
C LYS A 1232 9.89 28.17 -63.05
N ILE A 1233 8.96 27.55 -62.32
CA ILE A 1233 7.53 27.63 -62.57
C ILE A 1233 6.93 28.88 -61.90
N CYS A 1234 7.33 29.16 -60.66
CA CYS A 1234 6.72 30.22 -59.86
C CYS A 1234 7.18 31.64 -60.19
N GLU A 1235 8.44 31.85 -60.60
CA GLU A 1235 8.96 33.19 -60.91
C GLU A 1235 8.25 33.88 -62.08
N PRO A 1236 8.00 33.23 -63.23
CA PRO A 1236 7.23 33.84 -64.33
C PRO A 1236 5.80 34.18 -63.92
N LEU A 1237 5.18 33.32 -63.12
CA LEU A 1237 3.82 33.50 -62.59
C LEU A 1237 3.78 34.70 -61.61
N ALA A 1238 4.77 34.81 -60.73
CA ALA A 1238 4.88 35.91 -59.78
C ALA A 1238 5.05 37.28 -60.48
N LYS A 1239 5.92 37.34 -61.51
CA LYS A 1239 6.15 38.55 -62.33
C LYS A 1239 4.91 38.97 -63.15
N LYS A 1240 4.18 38.02 -63.75
CA LYS A 1240 3.02 38.34 -64.61
C LYS A 1240 1.79 38.76 -63.82
N TYR A 1241 1.57 38.18 -62.65
CA TYR A 1241 0.36 38.41 -61.86
C TYR A 1241 0.56 39.37 -60.71
N ASP A 1242 1.62 40.17 -60.71
CA ASP A 1242 1.86 41.27 -59.77
C ASP A 1242 1.69 40.80 -58.31
N SER A 1243 2.30 39.65 -58.00
CA SER A 1243 2.45 39.22 -56.62
C SER A 1243 3.64 39.98 -56.07
N VAL A 1244 3.39 40.99 -55.23
CA VAL A 1244 4.45 41.76 -54.60
C VAL A 1244 5.30 40.80 -53.77
N TYR A 1245 6.51 40.57 -54.28
CA TYR A 1245 7.62 39.93 -53.60
C TYR A 1245 8.35 41.07 -52.91
N ASP A 1246 8.32 41.11 -51.57
CA ASP A 1246 9.15 42.06 -50.86
C ASP A 1246 10.54 41.43 -50.71
N SER A 1247 11.46 41.82 -51.60
CA SER A 1247 12.83 41.30 -51.63
C SER A 1247 13.64 41.64 -50.37
N ASP A 1248 13.15 42.56 -49.55
CA ASP A 1248 13.81 43.02 -48.33
C ASP A 1248 13.29 42.32 -47.05
N ASP A 1249 12.35 41.38 -47.18
CA ASP A 1249 11.83 40.62 -46.04
C ASP A 1249 12.85 39.55 -45.60
N GLU A 1250 13.46 39.76 -44.43
CA GLU A 1250 14.52 38.92 -43.84
C GLU A 1250 14.20 37.43 -43.80
N ARG A 1251 12.91 37.05 -43.80
CA ARG A 1251 12.42 35.66 -43.84
C ARG A 1251 12.76 34.93 -45.14
N PHE A 1252 13.16 35.66 -46.18
CA PHE A 1252 13.45 35.13 -47.52
C PHE A 1252 14.94 35.21 -47.90
N GLN A 1253 15.85 35.55 -46.96
CA GLN A 1253 17.30 35.59 -47.21
C GLN A 1253 17.95 34.22 -47.53
N GLY A 1254 17.20 33.12 -47.43
CA GLY A 1254 17.64 31.79 -47.87
C GLY A 1254 17.91 31.69 -49.39
N ALA A 1255 17.49 32.67 -50.17
CA ALA A 1255 17.72 32.76 -51.62
C ALA A 1255 19.21 32.68 -52.01
N ARG A 1256 20.14 33.20 -51.18
CA ARG A 1256 21.59 33.10 -51.47
C ARG A 1256 22.08 31.66 -51.55
N LEU A 1257 21.52 30.72 -50.78
CA LEU A 1257 21.97 29.31 -50.78
C LEU A 1257 21.44 28.49 -51.97
N VAL A 1258 20.38 28.94 -52.65
CA VAL A 1258 19.83 28.25 -53.82
C VAL A 1258 20.39 28.84 -55.13
N GLU A 1259 20.83 30.10 -55.09
CA GLU A 1259 21.51 30.79 -56.20
C GLU A 1259 23.06 30.63 -56.18
N ASP A 1260 23.72 30.51 -55.02
CA ASP A 1260 25.21 30.48 -54.92
C ASP A 1260 25.89 29.18 -55.39
N ASP A 1261 25.16 28.14 -55.79
CA ASP A 1261 25.78 26.90 -56.33
C ASP A 1261 26.17 26.99 -57.82
N THR A 1262 26.33 28.21 -58.33
CA THR A 1262 27.18 28.48 -59.49
C THR A 1262 28.15 29.61 -59.17
N LEU A 1263 29.34 29.28 -58.63
CA LEU A 1263 30.66 29.68 -59.16
C LEU A 1263 31.83 29.27 -58.22
N ASN A 1264 32.55 28.21 -58.60
CA ASN A 1264 33.97 27.89 -58.30
C ASN A 1264 34.52 28.03 -56.86
N SER A 1265 34.58 26.90 -56.11
CA SER A 1265 35.81 26.30 -55.54
C SER A 1265 35.49 25.14 -54.59
#